data_AF-A0A4Y2FTJ3-F1
#
_entry.id   AF-A0A4Y2FTJ3-F1
#
_cell.length_a   1.000
_cell.length_b   1.000
_cell.length_c   1.000
_cell.angle_alpha   90.00
_cell.angle_beta   90.00
_cell.angle_gamma   90.00
#
_symmetry.space_group_name_H-M   'P 1'
#
loop_
_entity.id
_entity.type
_entity.pdbx_description
1 polymer ?
#
loop_
_entity_poly.entity_id
_entity_poly.type
_entity_poly.pdbx_seq_one_letter_code
_entity_poly.pdbx_strand_id
1 'polypeptide(L)'
;MKYNNFESRKSKFCFNCGDPNHISRFCVHKDKGFKCFECGTFGHKASECDKTKSKPEVATLDVKFKPKLDNKVTIEDISVNSLIDTGSQATLLRKSVFDKLNICKLYLLNLSLSGFGKCKVSPLGYFKGNIKIDDFKCNADIYVVENNVMSYDVIVGMNVLMQGETVINEDGIVIKEKFQRIEEVDSLSVLPIDVTPNEVELNIGPDVPNIFKDKVQQSILNYVPHKTKTTNVELNILVKSNEPISLQPHRLPFSEKKIVQTQVAEWLEQGIVEPCSSEYSSPVVIVRKKDGTPRVCIDYRKLNKVVVKDRFPLPLIEDILDRLQGSRIFSTIDLKNAFFHVDVNKDSRKYTSFVTHEGQYQFLKVPFGLCNSPAVFQRYINTIFRPLINDGIVLPYLDDIIILSSSFEEGIERVERVLSIASEYGLEINFNKSHFLKKRIEFLGHVVEDGKIFPSTLKTKAVLNFPEPANLKQIHSFLGLTGYFRKFIPKYSTIARPLSDLLKKDRKFKFGEEERISFNQLKLMLAEKPVLRIYNPNYETELHTDASLEGYGAILMQKSPDDKNFHPTYYMKAVKKFRVYLLGIPFKIVTDCSALEKTMQKKDLVTRVARWALLLEEFDYVIEHRSGTRMTHVDALSRSPIDIFCISFDNILPRLKSAQDSDNEVKAIKELLRISAYENYCDQNGILYKFVEGKELVVVCLTVCKPKL
;
A
#
# COMPACT_ATOMS: atom_id res chain seq x y z
N MET A 1 0.72 -64.08 -17.40
CA MET A 1 1.21 -63.00 -16.50
C MET A 1 0.03 -62.12 -16.15
N LYS A 2 -0.38 -62.14 -14.88
CA LYS A 2 -1.57 -61.47 -14.36
C LYS A 2 -1.25 -59.99 -14.10
N TYR A 3 -1.99 -59.10 -14.75
CA TYR A 3 -2.09 -57.70 -14.33
C TYR A 3 -3.17 -57.60 -13.25
N ASN A 4 -2.76 -57.08 -12.09
CA ASN A 4 -3.63 -56.80 -10.96
C ASN A 4 -4.10 -55.34 -11.00
N ASN A 5 -5.29 -55.17 -10.42
CA ASN A 5 -5.88 -53.96 -9.83
C ASN A 5 -6.68 -53.01 -10.73
N PHE A 6 -7.98 -53.27 -10.80
CA PHE A 6 -9.03 -52.28 -10.53
C PHE A 6 -10.24 -52.98 -9.90
N GLU A 7 -10.30 -53.06 -8.57
CA GLU A 7 -11.53 -53.36 -7.84
C GLU A 7 -12.44 -52.13 -7.87
N SER A 8 -13.47 -52.15 -8.72
CA SER A 8 -14.63 -51.27 -8.54
C SER A 8 -15.50 -51.83 -7.41
N ARG A 9 -15.39 -51.30 -6.20
CA ARG A 9 -16.42 -51.50 -5.16
C ARG A 9 -17.70 -50.75 -5.57
N LYS A 10 -18.50 -51.34 -6.47
CA LYS A 10 -19.90 -50.95 -6.66
C LYS A 10 -20.68 -51.41 -5.42
N SER A 11 -21.07 -50.45 -4.58
CA SER A 11 -21.96 -50.68 -3.44
C SER A 11 -23.22 -51.45 -3.88
N LYS A 12 -23.49 -52.60 -3.25
CA LYS A 12 -24.63 -53.46 -3.56
C LYS A 12 -25.90 -52.89 -2.90
N PHE A 13 -26.56 -51.96 -3.60
CA PHE A 13 -27.76 -51.29 -3.11
C PHE A 13 -29.03 -52.07 -3.47
N CYS A 14 -29.91 -52.30 -2.49
CA CYS A 14 -31.21 -52.95 -2.70
C CYS A 14 -32.24 -51.93 -3.18
N PHE A 15 -32.63 -51.99 -4.45
CA PHE A 15 -33.62 -51.09 -5.04
C PHE A 15 -35.07 -51.30 -4.53
N ASN A 16 -35.34 -52.38 -3.78
CA ASN A 16 -36.67 -52.62 -3.21
C ASN A 16 -36.87 -51.97 -1.84
N CYS A 17 -35.86 -51.99 -0.96
CA CYS A 17 -35.99 -51.48 0.41
C CYS A 17 -35.01 -50.37 0.77
N GLY A 18 -34.01 -50.11 -0.08
CA GLY A 18 -33.00 -49.07 0.13
C GLY A 18 -31.78 -49.48 0.95
N ASP A 19 -31.66 -50.74 1.34
CA ASP A 19 -30.55 -51.20 2.17
C ASP A 19 -29.26 -51.41 1.33
N PRO A 20 -28.11 -50.82 1.72
CA PRO A 20 -26.85 -50.91 0.99
C PRO A 20 -26.07 -52.21 1.20
N ASN A 21 -26.55 -53.14 2.05
CA ASN A 21 -25.84 -54.36 2.41
C ASN A 21 -26.28 -55.61 1.61
N HIS A 22 -27.35 -55.53 0.82
CA HIS A 22 -27.83 -56.62 -0.02
C HIS A 22 -28.45 -56.12 -1.34
N ILE A 23 -28.69 -57.02 -2.31
CA ILE A 23 -29.33 -56.68 -3.59
C ILE A 23 -30.78 -57.19 -3.64
N SER A 24 -31.63 -56.56 -4.45
CA SER A 24 -33.10 -56.77 -4.50
C SER A 24 -33.58 -58.21 -4.62
N ARG A 25 -32.75 -59.12 -5.13
CA ARG A 25 -33.07 -60.55 -5.23
C ARG A 25 -33.18 -61.24 -3.87
N PHE A 26 -32.44 -60.78 -2.87
CA PHE A 26 -32.37 -61.36 -1.51
C PHE A 26 -33.10 -60.52 -0.47
N CYS A 27 -33.97 -59.61 -0.89
CA CYS A 27 -34.70 -58.73 0.01
C CYS A 27 -35.84 -59.49 0.70
N VAL A 28 -35.82 -59.56 2.03
CA VAL A 28 -36.87 -60.16 2.86
C VAL A 28 -38.21 -59.40 2.84
N HIS A 29 -38.28 -58.23 2.18
CA HIS A 29 -39.50 -57.43 2.05
C HIS A 29 -40.02 -57.39 0.62
N LYS A 30 -39.60 -58.32 -0.24
CA LYS A 30 -39.98 -58.37 -1.65
C LYS A 30 -41.50 -58.44 -1.86
N ASP A 31 -42.17 -59.13 -0.96
CA ASP A 31 -43.61 -59.43 -1.02
C ASP A 31 -44.47 -58.20 -0.63
N LYS A 32 -43.86 -57.17 -0.04
CA LYS A 32 -44.53 -55.93 0.38
C LYS A 32 -44.51 -54.83 -0.70
N GLY A 33 -43.88 -55.07 -1.85
CA GLY A 33 -43.71 -54.07 -2.92
C GLY A 33 -42.50 -53.14 -2.71
N PHE A 34 -42.34 -52.12 -3.56
CA PHE A 34 -41.24 -51.15 -3.45
C PHE A 34 -41.43 -50.27 -2.21
N LYS A 35 -40.36 -50.02 -1.46
CA LYS A 35 -40.35 -49.00 -0.41
C LYS A 35 -40.21 -47.63 -1.06
N CYS A 36 -41.17 -46.76 -0.80
CA CYS A 36 -41.10 -45.36 -1.19
C CYS A 36 -39.96 -44.68 -0.42
N PHE A 37 -39.01 -44.08 -1.15
CA PHE A 37 -37.88 -43.38 -0.55
C PHE A 37 -38.25 -42.00 0.02
N GLU A 38 -39.47 -41.51 -0.27
CA GLU A 38 -39.97 -40.21 0.17
C GLU A 38 -40.74 -40.31 1.50
N CYS A 39 -41.62 -41.31 1.67
CA CYS A 39 -42.39 -41.52 2.89
C CYS A 39 -42.02 -42.77 3.71
N GLY A 40 -41.12 -43.62 3.19
CA GLY A 40 -40.62 -44.81 3.87
C GLY A 40 -41.58 -46.01 3.92
N THR A 41 -42.76 -45.94 3.32
CA THR A 41 -43.74 -47.05 3.32
C THR A 41 -43.62 -47.94 2.09
N PHE A 42 -44.05 -49.20 2.20
CA PHE A 42 -43.97 -50.19 1.12
C PHE A 42 -45.27 -50.23 0.30
N GLY A 43 -45.15 -50.34 -1.02
CA GLY A 43 -46.28 -50.57 -1.94
C GLY A 43 -46.35 -49.64 -3.15
N HIS A 44 -45.53 -48.58 -3.21
CA HIS A 44 -45.49 -47.62 -4.33
C HIS A 44 -44.09 -47.01 -4.48
N LYS A 45 -43.80 -46.45 -5.66
CA LYS A 45 -42.52 -45.74 -5.92
C LYS A 45 -42.63 -44.28 -5.46
N ALA A 46 -41.51 -43.63 -5.16
CA ALA A 46 -41.50 -42.22 -4.76
C ALA A 46 -42.21 -41.30 -5.77
N SER A 47 -42.11 -41.59 -7.07
CA SER A 47 -42.81 -40.87 -8.13
C SER A 47 -44.34 -40.95 -8.06
N GLU A 48 -44.88 -41.89 -7.28
CA GLU A 48 -46.29 -42.24 -7.15
C GLU A 48 -46.76 -42.14 -5.69
N CYS A 49 -46.01 -41.40 -4.85
CA CYS A 49 -46.32 -41.24 -3.44
C CYS A 49 -47.32 -40.11 -3.19
N ASP A 50 -48.51 -40.46 -2.70
CA ASP A 50 -49.57 -39.50 -2.38
C ASP A 50 -49.38 -38.76 -1.04
N LYS A 51 -48.35 -39.10 -0.24
CA LYS A 51 -48.02 -38.37 1.00
C LYS A 51 -46.99 -37.27 0.73
N THR A 52 -47.53 -36.11 0.33
CA THR A 52 -47.01 -34.74 0.51
C THR A 52 -45.56 -34.46 0.09
N LYS A 53 -45.41 -33.77 -1.06
CA LYS A 53 -44.22 -32.99 -1.44
C LYS A 53 -43.93 -31.91 -0.38
N SER A 54 -43.04 -32.18 0.57
CA SER A 54 -42.42 -31.13 1.38
C SER A 54 -41.30 -30.48 0.59
N LYS A 55 -41.51 -29.23 0.16
CA LYS A 55 -40.43 -28.37 -0.33
C LYS A 55 -39.56 -27.92 0.85
N PRO A 56 -38.25 -27.67 0.62
CA PRO A 56 -37.33 -27.16 1.64
C PRO A 56 -37.83 -25.82 2.20
N GLU A 57 -37.64 -25.61 3.51
CA GLU A 57 -37.87 -24.33 4.17
C GLU A 57 -36.92 -23.26 3.63
N VAL A 58 -37.35 -22.62 2.55
CA VAL A 58 -37.12 -21.20 2.30
C VAL A 58 -38.45 -20.55 2.67
N ALA A 59 -38.43 -19.49 3.47
CA ALA A 59 -39.63 -18.74 3.78
C ALA A 59 -40.24 -18.17 2.49
N THR A 60 -41.19 -18.88 1.89
CA THR A 60 -42.11 -18.36 0.90
C THR A 60 -43.34 -17.86 1.63
N LEU A 61 -43.46 -16.54 1.74
CA LEU A 61 -44.74 -15.88 1.95
C LEU A 61 -45.63 -16.24 0.77
N ASP A 62 -46.61 -17.11 0.99
CA ASP A 62 -47.71 -17.33 0.05
C ASP A 62 -48.70 -16.18 0.23
N VAL A 63 -48.26 -14.97 -0.12
CA VAL A 63 -49.24 -13.92 -0.42
C VAL A 63 -49.89 -14.42 -1.70
N LYS A 64 -51.19 -14.73 -1.65
CA LYS A 64 -52.04 -14.61 -2.84
C LYS A 64 -52.06 -13.14 -3.22
N PHE A 65 -50.93 -12.65 -3.69
CA PHE A 65 -50.77 -11.38 -4.32
C PHE A 65 -51.51 -11.60 -5.64
N LYS A 66 -52.78 -11.20 -5.69
CA LYS A 66 -53.26 -10.55 -6.90
C LYS A 66 -52.63 -9.17 -6.80
N PRO A 67 -51.47 -8.90 -7.41
CA PRO A 67 -50.99 -7.54 -7.39
C PRO A 67 -52.05 -6.80 -8.17
N LYS A 68 -52.68 -5.81 -7.52
CA LYS A 68 -52.94 -4.61 -8.29
C LYS A 68 -51.54 -4.10 -8.63
N LEU A 69 -51.01 -4.58 -9.75
CA LEU A 69 -49.86 -3.97 -10.43
C LEU A 69 -50.29 -2.69 -11.18
N ASP A 70 -51.52 -2.24 -10.95
CA ASP A 70 -52.05 -0.97 -11.42
C ASP A 70 -51.61 0.15 -10.45
N ASN A 71 -50.32 0.29 -10.19
CA ASN A 71 -49.81 1.55 -9.64
C ASN A 71 -50.11 2.63 -10.68
N LYS A 72 -50.72 3.74 -10.25
CA LYS A 72 -50.98 4.87 -11.16
C LYS A 72 -49.65 5.57 -11.40
N VAL A 73 -48.94 5.12 -12.42
CA VAL A 73 -47.73 5.77 -12.89
C VAL A 73 -48.14 6.85 -13.88
N THR A 74 -47.78 8.09 -13.58
CA THR A 74 -47.85 9.19 -14.54
C THR A 74 -46.46 9.58 -14.97
N ILE A 75 -46.26 9.70 -16.28
CA ILE A 75 -45.02 10.22 -16.87
C ILE A 75 -45.34 11.62 -17.39
N GLU A 76 -44.64 12.61 -16.86
CA GLU A 76 -45.06 14.01 -16.88
C GLU A 76 -46.51 14.11 -16.39
N ASP A 77 -47.47 14.29 -17.31
CA ASP A 77 -48.89 14.46 -17.02
C ASP A 77 -49.79 13.34 -17.59
N ILE A 78 -49.20 12.28 -18.19
CA ILE A 78 -49.95 11.19 -18.81
C ILE A 78 -49.96 9.95 -17.92
N SER A 79 -51.15 9.47 -17.55
CA SER A 79 -51.31 8.18 -16.87
C SER A 79 -51.12 7.04 -17.86
N VAL A 80 -50.25 6.09 -17.53
CA VAL A 80 -49.83 5.00 -18.43
C VAL A 80 -49.98 3.63 -17.76
N ASN A 81 -50.16 2.58 -18.56
CA ASN A 81 -50.16 1.22 -18.03
C ASN A 81 -48.71 0.78 -17.73
N SER A 82 -48.41 0.52 -16.46
CA SER A 82 -47.04 0.30 -16.01
C SER A 82 -46.79 -1.11 -15.49
N LEU A 83 -45.54 -1.55 -15.60
CA LEU A 83 -45.01 -2.69 -14.88
C LEU A 83 -43.85 -2.22 -14.01
N ILE A 84 -43.93 -2.44 -12.70
CA ILE A 84 -42.78 -2.23 -11.81
C ILE A 84 -41.95 -3.51 -11.80
N ASP A 85 -40.72 -3.45 -12.32
CA ASP A 85 -39.84 -4.61 -12.46
C ASP A 85 -38.50 -4.37 -11.75
N THR A 86 -38.33 -5.03 -10.60
CA THR A 86 -37.08 -4.99 -9.82
C THR A 86 -35.91 -5.69 -10.52
N GLY A 87 -36.18 -6.52 -11.54
CA GLY A 87 -35.17 -7.17 -12.38
C GLY A 87 -34.66 -6.27 -13.52
N SER A 88 -35.39 -5.18 -13.84
CA SER A 88 -34.95 -4.23 -14.86
C SER A 88 -34.04 -3.16 -14.26
N GLN A 89 -32.85 -2.97 -14.84
CA GLN A 89 -31.93 -1.90 -14.40
C GLN A 89 -32.36 -0.50 -14.87
N ALA A 90 -33.16 -0.42 -15.93
CA ALA A 90 -33.55 0.82 -16.58
C ALA A 90 -35.06 0.92 -16.75
N THR A 91 -35.57 2.16 -16.75
CA THR A 91 -36.97 2.45 -17.05
C THR A 91 -37.18 2.57 -18.55
N LEU A 92 -38.09 1.76 -19.10
CA LEU A 92 -38.36 1.67 -20.54
C LEU A 92 -39.74 2.22 -20.85
N LEU A 93 -39.84 3.05 -21.90
CA LEU A 93 -41.08 3.64 -22.38
C LEU A 93 -41.35 3.23 -23.82
N ARG A 94 -42.61 2.90 -24.11
CA ARG A 94 -43.03 2.55 -25.45
C ARG A 94 -43.08 3.79 -26.34
N LYS A 95 -42.57 3.68 -27.58
CA LYS A 95 -42.59 4.76 -28.57
C LYS A 95 -43.98 5.40 -28.74
N SER A 96 -45.05 4.62 -28.82
CA SER A 96 -46.43 5.16 -28.96
C SER A 96 -46.90 6.02 -27.78
N VAL A 97 -46.26 5.90 -26.61
CA VAL A 97 -46.53 6.75 -25.44
C VAL A 97 -45.62 7.97 -25.48
N PHE A 98 -44.36 7.78 -25.87
CA PHE A 98 -43.44 8.89 -26.15
C PHE A 98 -44.00 9.86 -27.20
N ASP A 99 -44.58 9.37 -28.30
CA ASP A 99 -45.16 10.21 -29.35
C ASP A 99 -46.36 11.06 -28.86
N LYS A 100 -46.98 10.68 -27.74
CA LYS A 100 -48.05 11.46 -27.08
C LYS A 100 -47.50 12.49 -26.10
N LEU A 101 -46.25 12.32 -25.66
CA LEU A 101 -45.54 13.30 -24.85
C LEU A 101 -45.02 14.38 -25.80
N ASN A 102 -45.34 15.64 -25.53
CA ASN A 102 -44.96 16.77 -26.40
C ASN A 102 -43.46 17.16 -26.22
N ILE A 103 -42.57 16.15 -26.17
CA ILE A 103 -41.15 16.27 -25.83
C ILE A 103 -40.32 16.23 -27.12
N CYS A 104 -39.64 17.33 -27.42
CA CYS A 104 -39.03 17.54 -28.74
C CYS A 104 -37.62 16.94 -28.93
N LYS A 105 -37.03 16.24 -27.95
CA LYS A 105 -35.63 15.79 -28.06
C LYS A 105 -35.37 14.45 -27.37
N LEU A 106 -35.01 13.44 -28.18
CA LEU A 106 -34.34 12.22 -27.71
C LEU A 106 -32.83 12.41 -27.80
N TYR A 107 -32.12 12.05 -26.74
CA TYR A 107 -30.67 11.98 -26.75
C TYR A 107 -30.23 10.64 -27.35
N LEU A 108 -29.28 10.67 -28.27
CA LEU A 108 -28.73 9.47 -28.90
C LEU A 108 -27.97 8.62 -27.87
N LEU A 109 -28.14 7.31 -27.97
CA LEU A 109 -27.46 6.31 -27.14
C LEU A 109 -26.79 5.27 -28.02
N ASN A 110 -25.58 4.86 -27.64
CA ASN A 110 -24.91 3.70 -28.21
C ASN A 110 -24.98 2.54 -27.20
N LEU A 111 -26.21 2.12 -26.87
CA LEU A 111 -26.51 1.14 -25.83
C LEU A 111 -27.36 -0.01 -26.41
N SER A 112 -27.05 -1.25 -26.02
CA SER A 112 -27.84 -2.44 -26.36
C SER A 112 -28.31 -3.11 -25.06
N LEU A 113 -29.63 -3.24 -24.89
CA LEU A 113 -30.27 -3.89 -23.75
C LEU A 113 -30.44 -5.39 -24.03
N SER A 114 -30.24 -6.23 -23.02
CA SER A 114 -30.43 -7.69 -23.10
C SER A 114 -31.26 -8.18 -21.92
N GLY A 115 -32.24 -9.05 -22.16
CA GLY A 115 -33.04 -9.64 -21.07
C GLY A 115 -34.43 -10.15 -21.48
N PHE A 116 -35.02 -9.61 -22.56
CA PHE A 116 -36.31 -10.07 -23.08
C PHE A 116 -36.12 -11.29 -23.99
N GLY A 117 -36.45 -12.49 -23.51
CA GLY A 117 -36.67 -13.67 -24.38
C GLY A 117 -35.54 -14.01 -25.37
N LYS A 118 -34.27 -13.93 -24.95
CA LYS A 118 -33.04 -14.14 -25.76
C LYS A 118 -32.73 -13.07 -26.82
N CYS A 119 -33.45 -11.95 -26.86
CA CYS A 119 -33.22 -10.88 -27.84
C CYS A 119 -32.42 -9.71 -27.23
N LYS A 120 -31.57 -9.09 -28.06
CA LYS A 120 -30.95 -7.79 -27.79
C LYS A 120 -31.80 -6.68 -28.41
N VAL A 121 -32.08 -5.63 -27.65
CA VAL A 121 -32.90 -4.50 -28.09
C VAL A 121 -32.07 -3.22 -27.96
N SER A 122 -32.02 -2.42 -29.03
CA SER A 122 -31.39 -1.10 -28.98
C SER A 122 -32.48 -0.04 -28.81
N PRO A 123 -32.45 0.80 -27.75
CA PRO A 123 -33.37 1.91 -27.59
C PRO A 123 -33.21 2.93 -28.73
N LEU A 124 -34.30 3.61 -29.07
CA LEU A 124 -34.30 4.72 -30.04
C LEU A 124 -33.57 5.96 -29.50
N GLY A 125 -33.50 6.07 -28.18
CA GLY A 125 -32.87 7.14 -27.44
C GLY A 125 -33.40 7.19 -26.01
N TYR A 126 -33.04 8.23 -25.29
CA TYR A 126 -33.59 8.48 -23.96
C TYR A 126 -33.91 9.96 -23.77
N PHE A 127 -34.73 10.26 -22.77
CA PHE A 127 -34.97 11.61 -22.27
C PHE A 127 -35.08 11.58 -20.75
N LYS A 128 -34.89 12.75 -20.12
CA LYS A 128 -35.15 12.93 -18.69
C LYS A 128 -36.60 13.32 -18.50
N GLY A 129 -37.35 12.50 -17.77
CA GLY A 129 -38.77 12.71 -17.53
C GLY A 129 -39.13 12.64 -16.05
N ASN A 130 -40.16 13.38 -15.66
CA ASN A 130 -40.76 13.29 -14.34
C ASN A 130 -41.66 12.06 -14.29
N ILE A 131 -41.44 11.20 -13.31
CA ILE A 131 -42.27 10.02 -13.05
C ILE A 131 -42.90 10.21 -11.68
N LYS A 132 -44.21 10.08 -11.63
CA LYS A 132 -44.98 10.01 -10.39
C LYS A 132 -45.55 8.61 -10.25
N ILE A 133 -45.27 7.98 -9.12
CA ILE A 133 -45.79 6.68 -8.73
C ILE A 133 -46.51 6.88 -7.41
N ASP A 134 -47.84 6.85 -7.46
CA ASP A 134 -48.70 7.18 -6.31
C ASP A 134 -48.37 8.58 -5.75
N ASP A 135 -47.82 8.71 -4.54
CA ASP A 135 -47.43 10.00 -3.94
C ASP A 135 -45.96 10.38 -4.18
N PHE A 136 -45.14 9.45 -4.67
CA PHE A 136 -43.72 9.67 -4.92
C PHE A 136 -43.49 10.31 -6.29
N LYS A 137 -42.71 11.39 -6.34
CA LYS A 137 -42.30 12.07 -7.56
C LYS A 137 -40.79 12.05 -7.69
N CYS A 138 -40.28 11.71 -8.86
CA CYS A 138 -38.86 11.74 -9.15
C CYS A 138 -38.59 12.10 -10.60
N ASN A 139 -37.37 12.49 -10.90
CA ASN A 139 -36.89 12.67 -12.27
C ASN A 139 -35.94 11.52 -12.61
N ALA A 140 -36.12 10.90 -13.77
CA ALA A 140 -35.30 9.76 -14.18
C ALA A 140 -35.04 9.75 -15.69
N ASP A 141 -33.96 9.07 -16.07
CA ASP A 141 -33.69 8.74 -17.46
C ASP A 141 -34.65 7.64 -17.94
N ILE A 142 -35.45 7.96 -18.96
CA ILE A 142 -36.45 7.09 -19.57
C ILE A 142 -36.02 6.73 -20.98
N TYR A 143 -35.86 5.43 -21.23
CA TYR A 143 -35.35 4.89 -22.49
C TYR A 143 -36.51 4.49 -23.40
N VAL A 144 -36.55 5.02 -24.62
CA VAL A 144 -37.65 4.76 -25.56
C VAL A 144 -37.35 3.55 -26.43
N VAL A 145 -38.26 2.58 -26.45
CA VAL A 145 -38.14 1.34 -27.23
C VAL A 145 -39.30 1.22 -28.23
N GLU A 146 -39.07 0.47 -29.31
CA GLU A 146 -40.08 0.22 -30.34
C GLU A 146 -41.30 -0.53 -29.79
N ASN A 147 -42.47 -0.32 -30.41
CA ASN A 147 -43.77 -0.77 -29.89
C ASN A 147 -43.93 -2.28 -29.77
N ASN A 148 -43.11 -3.05 -30.50
CA ASN A 148 -43.11 -4.51 -30.54
C ASN A 148 -42.23 -5.14 -29.45
N VAL A 149 -41.48 -4.34 -28.69
CA VAL A 149 -40.52 -4.83 -27.69
C VAL A 149 -41.21 -5.28 -26.39
N MET A 150 -42.29 -4.59 -25.98
CA MET A 150 -42.95 -4.84 -24.71
C MET A 150 -44.46 -4.64 -24.79
N SER A 151 -45.20 -5.31 -23.91
CA SER A 151 -46.67 -5.27 -23.84
C SER A 151 -47.23 -4.21 -22.90
N TYR A 152 -46.41 -3.64 -22.01
CA TYR A 152 -46.76 -2.51 -21.14
C TYR A 152 -46.43 -1.17 -21.81
N ASP A 153 -46.99 -0.07 -21.32
CA ASP A 153 -46.67 1.27 -21.83
C ASP A 153 -45.34 1.74 -21.25
N VAL A 154 -45.09 1.46 -19.97
CA VAL A 154 -43.81 1.69 -19.29
C VAL A 154 -43.41 0.49 -18.42
N ILE A 155 -42.13 0.19 -18.38
CA ILE A 155 -41.52 -0.69 -17.37
C ILE A 155 -40.67 0.19 -16.47
N VAL A 156 -41.01 0.31 -15.19
CA VAL A 156 -40.26 1.06 -14.19
C VAL A 156 -39.16 0.18 -13.61
N GLY A 157 -37.91 0.57 -13.82
CA GLY A 157 -36.73 -0.15 -13.39
C GLY A 157 -36.06 0.43 -12.14
N MET A 158 -34.94 -0.18 -11.76
CA MET A 158 -34.19 0.13 -10.55
C MET A 158 -33.69 1.59 -10.49
N ASN A 159 -33.48 2.24 -11.64
CA ASN A 159 -33.08 3.65 -11.71
C ASN A 159 -34.12 4.62 -11.11
N VAL A 160 -35.39 4.21 -11.01
CA VAL A 160 -36.47 4.95 -10.36
C VAL A 160 -36.69 4.43 -8.94
N LEU A 161 -36.71 3.10 -8.76
CA LEU A 161 -37.01 2.46 -7.48
C LEU A 161 -35.98 2.78 -6.38
N MET A 162 -34.71 3.01 -6.74
CA MET A 162 -33.64 3.36 -5.79
C MET A 162 -33.70 4.81 -5.28
N GLN A 163 -34.52 5.67 -5.90
CA GLN A 163 -34.62 7.08 -5.50
C GLN A 163 -35.54 7.28 -4.29
N GLY A 164 -36.38 6.30 -3.96
CA GLY A 164 -37.24 6.30 -2.76
C GLY A 164 -37.05 5.05 -1.91
N GLU A 165 -37.72 5.00 -0.76
CA GLU A 165 -37.82 3.78 0.04
C GLU A 165 -38.96 2.92 -0.53
N THR A 166 -38.59 1.83 -1.22
CA THR A 166 -39.55 0.91 -1.82
C THR A 166 -39.99 -0.12 -0.78
N VAL A 167 -41.28 -0.11 -0.44
CA VAL A 167 -41.91 -1.04 0.50
C VAL A 167 -42.88 -1.93 -0.27
N ILE A 168 -42.72 -3.24 -0.15
CA ILE A 168 -43.66 -4.21 -0.73
C ILE A 168 -44.62 -4.63 0.38
N ASN A 169 -45.88 -4.22 0.28
CA ASN A 169 -46.95 -4.54 1.24
C ASN A 169 -48.01 -5.43 0.58
N GLU A 170 -48.98 -5.94 1.33
CA GLU A 170 -50.07 -6.78 0.79
C GLU A 170 -50.90 -6.11 -0.33
N ASP A 171 -50.90 -4.77 -0.39
CA ASP A 171 -51.64 -3.96 -1.37
C ASP A 171 -50.84 -3.62 -2.66
N GLY A 172 -49.54 -3.91 -2.73
CA GLY A 172 -48.69 -3.53 -3.86
C GLY A 172 -47.29 -3.03 -3.46
N ILE A 173 -46.60 -2.42 -4.43
CA ILE A 173 -45.30 -1.75 -4.22
C ILE A 173 -45.59 -0.28 -3.93
N VAL A 174 -45.16 0.23 -2.78
CA VAL A 174 -45.30 1.64 -2.38
C VAL A 174 -43.92 2.26 -2.25
N ILE A 175 -43.69 3.41 -2.88
CA ILE A 175 -42.42 4.15 -2.78
C ILE A 175 -42.64 5.37 -1.89
N LYS A 176 -41.83 5.53 -0.84
CA LYS A 176 -41.89 6.66 0.11
C LYS A 176 -40.67 7.58 -0.02
N GLU A 177 -40.84 8.85 0.32
CA GLU A 177 -39.72 9.81 0.44
C GLU A 177 -38.86 9.50 1.67
N LYS A 178 -37.53 9.60 1.52
CA LYS A 178 -36.57 9.37 2.62
C LYS A 178 -36.57 10.54 3.60
N PHE A 179 -37.06 10.35 4.83
CA PHE A 179 -36.90 11.31 5.92
C PHE A 179 -35.54 11.15 6.62
N GLN A 180 -34.72 12.20 6.63
CA GLN A 180 -33.48 12.25 7.41
C GLN A 180 -33.79 12.54 8.89
N ARG A 181 -33.59 11.56 9.78
CA ARG A 181 -33.39 11.79 11.21
C ARG A 181 -31.90 11.86 11.50
N ILE A 182 -31.49 12.98 12.11
CA ILE A 182 -30.12 13.22 12.57
C ILE A 182 -30.00 12.65 13.99
N GLU A 183 -29.33 11.51 14.16
CA GLU A 183 -28.62 11.13 15.39
C GLU A 183 -27.34 10.36 15.01
N GLU A 184 -26.24 10.70 15.67
CA GLU A 184 -24.88 10.20 15.46
C GLU A 184 -24.74 8.73 15.91
N VAL A 185 -24.18 7.86 15.04
CA VAL A 185 -23.04 6.94 15.29
C VAL A 185 -22.75 6.13 14.02
N ASP A 186 -21.46 6.17 13.62
CA ASP A 186 -20.66 5.29 12.75
C ASP A 186 -21.29 4.39 11.66
N SER A 187 -21.00 4.80 10.42
CA SER A 187 -20.53 3.97 9.30
C SER A 187 -21.43 2.86 8.73
N LEU A 188 -22.11 3.20 7.63
CA LEU A 188 -22.17 2.34 6.44
C LEU A 188 -22.17 3.22 5.19
N SER A 189 -21.08 3.13 4.45
CA SER A 189 -20.80 3.80 3.19
C SER A 189 -21.89 3.52 2.15
N VAL A 190 -22.67 4.55 1.81
CA VAL A 190 -23.40 4.62 0.54
C VAL A 190 -22.63 5.59 -0.35
N LEU A 191 -21.94 5.04 -1.35
CA LEU A 191 -21.33 5.83 -2.42
C LEU A 191 -22.47 6.35 -3.31
N PRO A 192 -22.69 7.67 -3.43
CA PRO A 192 -23.52 8.20 -4.50
C PRO A 192 -22.83 7.91 -5.83
N ILE A 193 -23.55 7.28 -6.76
CA ILE A 193 -23.13 7.25 -8.17
C ILE A 193 -23.82 8.44 -8.82
N ASP A 194 -23.14 9.59 -8.81
CA ASP A 194 -23.49 10.67 -9.71
C ASP A 194 -23.04 10.28 -11.13
N VAL A 195 -23.99 10.18 -12.05
CA VAL A 195 -23.68 10.10 -13.48
C VAL A 195 -23.35 11.52 -13.95
N THR A 196 -22.11 11.95 -13.69
CA THR A 196 -21.55 13.14 -14.34
C THR A 196 -20.91 12.75 -15.67
N PRO A 197 -20.97 13.61 -16.69
CA PRO A 197 -20.42 13.33 -18.00
C PRO A 197 -18.88 13.35 -17.95
N ASN A 198 -18.22 12.20 -17.75
CA ASN A 198 -16.76 12.06 -17.74
C ASN A 198 -16.03 13.26 -17.09
N GLU A 199 -16.54 13.74 -15.97
CA GLU A 199 -15.79 14.69 -15.15
C GLU A 199 -14.76 13.86 -14.40
N VAL A 200 -13.48 14.19 -14.59
CA VAL A 200 -12.40 13.69 -13.74
C VAL A 200 -12.79 14.09 -12.32
N GLU A 201 -13.21 13.13 -11.48
CA GLU A 201 -13.54 13.39 -10.08
C GLU A 201 -12.23 13.70 -9.35
N LEU A 202 -11.86 14.98 -9.40
CA LEU A 202 -10.59 15.46 -8.92
C LEU A 202 -10.57 15.42 -7.39
N ASN A 203 -9.50 14.86 -6.84
CA ASN A 203 -9.30 14.74 -5.40
C ASN A 203 -8.87 16.08 -4.78
N ILE A 204 -9.78 17.05 -4.75
CA ILE A 204 -9.58 18.37 -4.14
C ILE A 204 -9.98 18.32 -2.65
N GLY A 205 -9.31 19.08 -1.79
CA GLY A 205 -9.69 19.18 -0.38
C GLY A 205 -11.16 19.61 -0.18
N PRO A 206 -11.89 19.01 0.79
CA PRO A 206 -13.30 19.35 1.02
C PRO A 206 -13.48 20.81 1.43
N ASP A 207 -12.55 21.32 2.23
CA ASP A 207 -12.57 22.68 2.80
C ASP A 207 -12.16 23.79 1.82
N VAL A 208 -11.88 23.45 0.56
CA VAL A 208 -11.43 24.42 -0.45
C VAL A 208 -12.64 25.24 -0.93
N PRO A 209 -12.59 26.58 -0.88
CA PRO A 209 -13.63 27.44 -1.48
C PRO A 209 -13.89 27.12 -2.96
N ASN A 210 -15.14 27.20 -3.42
CA ASN A 210 -15.52 26.83 -4.80
C ASN A 210 -14.71 27.58 -5.87
N ILE A 211 -14.43 28.87 -5.65
CA ILE A 211 -13.60 29.68 -6.57
C ILE A 211 -12.24 29.04 -6.85
N PHE A 212 -11.63 28.42 -5.84
CA PHE A 212 -10.34 27.76 -5.94
C PHE A 212 -10.46 26.36 -6.56
N LYS A 213 -11.57 25.65 -6.30
CA LYS A 213 -11.88 24.37 -6.96
C LYS A 213 -11.99 24.56 -8.48
N ASP A 214 -12.76 25.55 -8.92
CA ASP A 214 -13.00 25.82 -10.34
C ASP A 214 -11.70 26.15 -11.08
N LYS A 215 -10.81 26.95 -10.47
CA LYS A 215 -9.50 27.30 -11.05
C LYS A 215 -8.59 26.08 -11.22
N VAL A 216 -8.54 25.20 -10.23
CA VAL A 216 -7.75 23.96 -10.31
C VAL A 216 -8.32 23.05 -11.39
N GLN A 217 -9.64 22.89 -11.44
CA GLN A 217 -10.31 22.10 -12.47
C GLN A 217 -10.02 22.64 -13.87
N GLN A 218 -10.12 23.96 -14.08
CA GLN A 218 -9.76 24.59 -15.36
C GLN A 218 -8.30 24.36 -15.74
N SER A 219 -7.37 24.53 -14.80
CA SER A 219 -5.94 24.30 -15.03
C SER A 219 -5.64 22.86 -15.44
N ILE A 220 -6.36 21.90 -14.88
CA ILE A 220 -6.22 20.48 -15.20
C ILE A 220 -6.87 20.14 -16.54
N LEU A 221 -8.07 20.66 -16.82
CA LEU A 221 -8.75 20.46 -18.10
C LEU A 221 -7.95 21.05 -19.28
N ASN A 222 -7.23 22.15 -19.04
CA ASN A 222 -6.38 22.79 -20.03
C ASN A 222 -4.98 22.16 -20.15
N TYR A 223 -4.63 21.20 -19.30
CA TYR A 223 -3.31 20.59 -19.33
C TYR A 223 -3.12 19.69 -20.55
N VAL A 224 -2.09 20.00 -21.36
CA VAL A 224 -1.67 19.17 -22.50
C VAL A 224 -0.15 18.97 -22.43
N PRO A 225 0.38 17.73 -22.52
CA PRO A 225 1.82 17.47 -22.49
C PRO A 225 2.46 17.80 -23.85
N HIS A 226 2.89 19.05 -24.06
CA HIS A 226 3.40 19.53 -25.35
C HIS A 226 4.82 19.04 -25.69
N LYS A 227 5.66 18.75 -24.68
CA LYS A 227 7.05 18.31 -24.85
C LYS A 227 7.89 19.25 -25.73
N THR A 228 7.93 20.54 -25.38
CA THR A 228 8.77 21.56 -26.04
C THR A 228 10.24 21.49 -25.61
N LYS A 229 10.54 20.92 -24.44
CA LYS A 229 11.88 20.76 -23.87
C LYS A 229 12.20 19.29 -23.64
N THR A 230 13.49 18.98 -23.65
CA THR A 230 14.03 17.65 -23.36
C THR A 230 15.17 17.75 -22.35
N THR A 231 15.44 16.65 -21.65
CA THR A 231 16.59 16.55 -20.74
C THR A 231 17.64 15.64 -21.35
N ASN A 232 18.90 15.80 -20.94
CA ASN A 232 20.00 14.92 -21.36
C ASN A 232 20.12 13.68 -20.45
N VAL A 233 19.10 13.38 -19.65
CA VAL A 233 19.14 12.28 -18.68
C VAL A 233 18.62 11.02 -19.36
N GLU A 234 19.51 10.06 -19.56
CA GLU A 234 19.21 8.73 -20.10
C GLU A 234 19.69 7.64 -19.14
N LEU A 235 19.07 6.46 -19.22
CA LEU A 235 19.57 5.29 -18.49
C LEU A 235 20.78 4.69 -19.21
N ASN A 236 21.91 4.73 -18.51
CA ASN A 236 23.14 4.04 -18.88
C ASN A 236 23.36 2.85 -17.95
N ILE A 237 23.49 1.66 -18.53
CA ILE A 237 23.71 0.40 -17.80
C ILE A 237 25.17 -0.02 -17.99
N LEU A 238 25.90 -0.01 -16.88
CA LEU A 238 27.25 -0.57 -16.80
C LEU A 238 27.20 -1.91 -16.09
N VAL A 239 27.83 -2.94 -16.67
CA VAL A 239 27.92 -4.28 -16.09
C VAL A 239 29.35 -4.56 -15.63
N LYS A 240 29.50 -5.33 -14.54
CA LYS A 240 30.81 -5.71 -13.99
C LYS A 240 31.53 -6.77 -14.81
N SER A 241 30.76 -7.59 -15.53
CA SER A 241 31.22 -8.65 -16.41
C SER A 241 30.41 -8.58 -17.70
N ASN A 242 31.08 -8.82 -18.82
CA ASN A 242 30.45 -8.86 -20.15
C ASN A 242 29.86 -10.23 -20.48
N GLU A 243 29.83 -11.17 -19.53
CA GLU A 243 29.15 -12.45 -19.74
C GLU A 243 27.63 -12.23 -19.91
N PRO A 244 27.05 -12.65 -21.05
CA PRO A 244 25.65 -12.41 -21.33
C PRO A 244 24.75 -13.27 -20.42
N ILE A 245 23.73 -12.62 -19.85
CA ILE A 245 22.72 -13.31 -19.05
C ILE A 245 21.59 -13.69 -20.00
N SER A 246 21.55 -14.96 -20.39
CA SER A 246 20.46 -15.50 -21.22
C SER A 246 19.61 -16.49 -20.42
N LEU A 247 18.32 -16.18 -20.26
CA LEU A 247 17.35 -17.02 -19.58
C LEU A 247 16.24 -17.42 -20.56
N GLN A 248 15.70 -18.63 -20.37
CA GLN A 248 14.57 -19.09 -21.17
C GLN A 248 13.25 -18.47 -20.66
N PRO A 249 12.28 -18.24 -21.56
CA PRO A 249 10.97 -17.76 -21.16
C PRO A 249 10.27 -18.79 -20.26
N HIS A 250 9.53 -18.30 -19.27
CA HIS A 250 8.71 -19.16 -18.44
C HIS A 250 7.54 -19.76 -19.23
N ARG A 251 7.18 -21.00 -18.93
CA ARG A 251 5.94 -21.60 -19.45
C ARG A 251 4.75 -21.00 -18.73
N LEU A 252 4.01 -20.14 -19.43
CA LEU A 252 2.80 -19.50 -18.92
C LEU A 252 1.54 -20.28 -19.33
N PRO A 253 0.49 -20.33 -18.47
CA PRO A 253 -0.85 -20.78 -18.85
C PRO A 253 -1.42 -19.98 -20.04
N PHE A 254 -2.37 -20.56 -20.78
CA PHE A 254 -2.96 -19.91 -21.97
C PHE A 254 -3.61 -18.55 -21.67
N SER A 255 -4.29 -18.40 -20.53
CA SER A 255 -4.88 -17.13 -20.09
C SER A 255 -3.82 -16.05 -19.86
N GLU A 256 -2.68 -16.44 -19.29
CA GLU A 256 -1.54 -15.58 -18.99
C GLU A 256 -0.76 -15.19 -20.24
N LYS A 257 -0.61 -16.11 -21.19
CA LYS A 257 -0.01 -15.80 -22.50
C LYS A 257 -0.73 -14.66 -23.20
N LYS A 258 -2.07 -14.69 -23.22
CA LYS A 258 -2.88 -13.64 -23.85
C LYS A 258 -2.63 -12.27 -23.21
N ILE A 259 -2.48 -12.22 -21.88
CA ILE A 259 -2.16 -10.97 -21.15
C ILE A 259 -0.80 -10.42 -21.59
N VAL A 260 0.22 -11.28 -21.69
CA VAL A 260 1.55 -10.86 -22.15
C VAL A 260 1.51 -10.36 -23.59
N GLN A 261 0.78 -11.05 -24.48
CA GLN A 261 0.63 -10.65 -25.88
C GLN A 261 0.01 -9.26 -26.01
N THR A 262 -1.11 -9.03 -25.32
CA THR A 262 -1.79 -7.73 -25.35
C THR A 262 -0.89 -6.63 -24.82
N GLN A 263 -0.20 -6.85 -23.69
CA GLN A 263 0.66 -5.82 -23.11
C GLN A 263 1.88 -5.49 -23.98
N VAL A 264 2.50 -6.50 -24.60
CA VAL A 264 3.65 -6.29 -25.49
C VAL A 264 3.23 -5.59 -26.77
N ALA A 265 2.06 -5.92 -27.33
CA ALA A 265 1.50 -5.20 -28.47
C ALA A 265 1.26 -3.72 -28.15
N GLU A 266 0.68 -3.40 -26.98
CA GLU A 266 0.51 -2.02 -26.51
C GLU A 266 1.87 -1.29 -26.38
N TRP A 267 2.89 -1.95 -25.81
CA TRP A 267 4.21 -1.34 -25.69
C TRP A 267 4.91 -1.12 -27.04
N LEU A 268 4.67 -1.99 -28.02
CA LEU A 268 5.17 -1.82 -29.40
C LEU A 268 4.50 -0.63 -30.08
N GLU A 269 3.17 -0.53 -29.97
CA GLU A 269 2.38 0.57 -30.54
C GLU A 269 2.77 1.92 -29.92
N GLN A 270 3.05 1.95 -28.61
CA GLN A 270 3.50 3.14 -27.89
C GLN A 270 4.99 3.47 -28.09
N GLY A 271 5.75 2.64 -28.80
CA GLY A 271 7.20 2.83 -28.98
C GLY A 271 8.00 2.73 -27.68
N ILE A 272 7.52 1.96 -26.70
CA ILE A 272 8.20 1.70 -25.43
C ILE A 272 9.21 0.55 -25.59
N VAL A 273 8.88 -0.43 -26.44
CA VAL A 273 9.73 -1.58 -26.76
C VAL A 273 9.88 -1.76 -28.27
N GLU A 274 10.91 -2.49 -28.68
CA GLU A 274 11.14 -2.90 -30.07
C GLU A 274 11.59 -4.37 -30.13
N PRO A 275 11.32 -5.10 -31.23
CA PRO A 275 11.89 -6.43 -31.47
C PRO A 275 13.42 -6.36 -31.51
N CYS A 276 14.10 -7.37 -30.95
CA CYS A 276 15.56 -7.37 -30.92
C CYS A 276 16.15 -8.79 -30.98
N SER A 277 17.45 -8.85 -31.22
CA SER A 277 18.25 -10.09 -31.16
C SER A 277 19.45 -9.87 -30.25
N SER A 278 19.17 -9.72 -28.95
CA SER A 278 20.19 -9.49 -27.92
C SER A 278 20.72 -10.81 -27.36
N GLU A 279 21.99 -10.81 -27.02
CA GLU A 279 22.65 -11.88 -26.25
C GLU A 279 22.15 -11.95 -24.79
N TYR A 280 21.52 -10.88 -24.29
CA TYR A 280 20.85 -10.87 -22.99
C TYR A 280 19.38 -11.23 -23.13
N SER A 281 18.86 -11.98 -22.16
CA SER A 281 17.46 -12.37 -22.10
C SER A 281 17.00 -12.50 -20.65
N SER A 282 15.98 -11.70 -20.29
CA SER A 282 15.27 -11.79 -19.01
C SER A 282 13.84 -12.29 -19.21
N PRO A 283 13.33 -13.23 -18.38
CA PRO A 283 12.00 -13.79 -18.59
C PRO A 283 10.91 -12.85 -18.05
N VAL A 284 9.72 -12.97 -18.63
CA VAL A 284 8.51 -12.28 -18.16
C VAL A 284 7.87 -13.03 -17.00
N VAL A 285 7.37 -12.27 -16.01
CA VAL A 285 6.61 -12.76 -14.86
C VAL A 285 5.33 -11.93 -14.72
N ILE A 286 4.21 -12.58 -14.45
CA ILE A 286 2.94 -11.91 -14.18
C ILE A 286 2.75 -11.78 -12.68
N VAL A 287 2.44 -10.56 -12.23
CA VAL A 287 2.14 -10.23 -10.84
C VAL A 287 0.75 -9.65 -10.77
N ARG A 288 -0.03 -9.97 -9.73
CA ARG A 288 -1.34 -9.35 -9.53
C ARG A 288 -1.18 -8.03 -8.77
N LYS A 289 -1.82 -6.96 -9.26
CA LYS A 289 -1.99 -5.71 -8.53
C LYS A 289 -2.94 -5.91 -7.34
N LYS A 290 -3.00 -4.89 -6.46
CA LYS A 290 -3.89 -4.90 -5.28
C LYS A 290 -5.38 -5.03 -5.65
N ASP A 291 -5.76 -4.50 -6.80
CA ASP A 291 -7.10 -4.60 -7.38
C ASP A 291 -7.38 -5.95 -8.08
N GLY A 292 -6.41 -6.89 -8.04
CA GLY A 292 -6.52 -8.20 -8.68
C GLY A 292 -6.15 -8.23 -10.16
N THR A 293 -5.93 -7.07 -10.81
CA THR A 293 -5.57 -7.00 -12.22
C THR A 293 -4.15 -7.52 -12.46
N PRO A 294 -3.89 -8.24 -13.58
CA PRO A 294 -2.56 -8.74 -13.88
C PRO A 294 -1.63 -7.60 -14.34
N ARG A 295 -0.35 -7.69 -14.00
CA ARG A 295 0.72 -6.79 -14.43
C ARG A 295 1.87 -7.63 -14.98
N VAL A 296 2.28 -7.31 -16.19
CA VAL A 296 3.45 -7.91 -16.84
C VAL A 296 4.71 -7.23 -16.28
N CYS A 297 5.61 -8.02 -15.72
CA CYS A 297 6.88 -7.57 -15.15
C CYS A 297 8.03 -8.36 -15.76
N ILE A 298 9.22 -7.75 -15.84
CA ILE A 298 10.42 -8.44 -16.31
C ILE A 298 11.30 -8.81 -15.12
N ASP A 299 11.77 -10.06 -15.07
CA ASP A 299 12.63 -10.53 -13.99
C ASP A 299 14.11 -10.20 -14.23
N TYR A 300 14.49 -8.98 -13.87
CA TYR A 300 15.88 -8.53 -13.92
C TYR A 300 16.73 -8.96 -12.72
N ARG A 301 16.30 -9.89 -11.86
CA ARG A 301 17.05 -10.23 -10.62
C ARG A 301 18.47 -10.72 -10.89
N LYS A 302 18.70 -11.50 -11.95
CA LYS A 302 20.07 -11.93 -12.32
C LYS A 302 20.90 -10.77 -12.85
N LEU A 303 20.31 -9.93 -13.72
CA LEU A 303 20.96 -8.75 -14.28
C LEU A 303 21.35 -7.74 -13.18
N ASN A 304 20.45 -7.48 -12.24
CA ASN A 304 20.69 -6.55 -11.13
C ASN A 304 21.87 -6.93 -10.22
N LYS A 305 22.34 -8.20 -10.25
CA LYS A 305 23.53 -8.63 -9.49
C LYS A 305 24.84 -8.20 -10.17
N VAL A 306 24.84 -8.16 -11.51
CA VAL A 306 26.03 -7.85 -12.30
C VAL A 306 26.11 -6.36 -12.69
N VAL A 307 24.98 -5.65 -12.68
CA VAL A 307 24.95 -4.21 -12.93
C VAL A 307 25.68 -3.44 -11.83
N VAL A 308 26.46 -2.44 -12.24
CA VAL A 308 27.06 -1.44 -11.34
C VAL A 308 25.93 -0.52 -10.86
N LYS A 309 25.69 -0.53 -9.55
CA LYS A 309 24.60 0.25 -8.95
C LYS A 309 24.90 1.75 -9.03
N ASP A 310 23.96 2.50 -9.60
CA ASP A 310 23.97 3.96 -9.54
C ASP A 310 23.69 4.40 -8.10
N ARG A 311 24.59 5.20 -7.54
CA ARG A 311 24.51 5.71 -6.15
C ARG A 311 23.99 7.14 -6.11
N PHE A 312 23.11 7.51 -7.04
CA PHE A 312 22.44 8.79 -6.99
C PHE A 312 21.77 8.98 -5.61
N PRO A 313 22.00 10.11 -4.93
CA PRO A 313 21.46 10.33 -3.60
C PRO A 313 19.95 10.51 -3.69
N LEU A 314 19.21 9.55 -3.14
CA LEU A 314 17.79 9.75 -2.86
C LEU A 314 17.68 10.53 -1.54
N PRO A 315 16.84 11.58 -1.48
CA PRO A 315 16.65 12.34 -0.25
C PRO A 315 16.14 11.41 0.86
N LEU A 316 16.64 11.62 2.08
CA LEU A 316 16.17 10.86 3.24
C LEU A 316 14.71 11.25 3.52
N ILE A 317 13.90 10.26 3.86
CA ILE A 317 12.48 10.49 4.19
C ILE A 317 12.35 11.54 5.31
N GLU A 318 13.25 11.50 6.30
CA GLU A 318 13.28 12.48 7.40
C GLU A 318 13.51 13.91 6.87
N ASP A 319 14.50 14.13 6.01
CA ASP A 319 14.78 15.44 5.42
C ASP A 319 13.58 15.97 4.59
N ILE A 320 12.85 15.10 3.90
CA ILE A 320 11.67 15.49 3.13
C ILE A 320 10.55 15.89 4.08
N LEU A 321 10.31 15.10 5.15
CA LEU A 321 9.28 15.40 6.15
C LEU A 321 9.57 16.71 6.89
N ASP A 322 10.84 16.98 7.22
CA ASP A 322 11.25 18.21 7.89
C ASP A 322 11.00 19.44 6.99
N ARG A 323 11.11 19.30 5.67
CA ARG A 323 10.76 20.37 4.71
C ARG A 323 9.26 20.62 4.56
N LEU A 324 8.39 19.72 5.02
CA LEU A 324 6.94 19.95 5.04
C LEU A 324 6.52 20.97 6.10
N GLN A 325 7.44 21.32 7.00
CA GLN A 325 7.26 22.31 8.05
C GLN A 325 6.89 23.69 7.47
N GLY A 326 5.89 24.34 8.07
CA GLY A 326 5.43 25.69 7.67
C GLY A 326 4.42 25.70 6.52
N SER A 327 4.26 24.58 5.82
CA SER A 327 3.19 24.41 4.83
C SER A 327 1.91 23.96 5.52
N ARG A 328 0.77 24.50 5.08
CA ARG A 328 -0.56 24.15 5.59
C ARG A 328 -1.41 23.47 4.53
N ILE A 329 -1.14 23.76 3.26
CA ILE A 329 -1.86 23.23 2.12
C ILE A 329 -0.86 22.44 1.26
N PHE A 330 -1.27 21.24 0.87
CA PHE A 330 -0.44 20.31 0.11
C PHE A 330 -1.17 19.87 -1.15
N SER A 331 -0.43 19.81 -2.27
CA SER A 331 -0.87 19.12 -3.48
C SER A 331 0.15 18.04 -3.85
N THR A 332 -0.31 16.96 -4.47
CA THR A 332 0.50 15.85 -4.95
C THR A 332 0.13 15.53 -6.39
N ILE A 333 1.14 15.38 -7.22
CA ILE A 333 0.99 14.98 -8.61
C ILE A 333 1.60 13.58 -8.75
N ASP A 334 0.79 12.64 -9.24
CA ASP A 334 1.19 11.27 -9.60
C ASP A 334 1.48 11.21 -11.09
N LEU A 335 2.68 10.76 -11.47
CA LEU A 335 3.05 10.61 -12.88
C LEU A 335 2.59 9.26 -13.44
N LYS A 336 1.96 9.29 -14.61
CA LYS A 336 1.50 8.08 -15.31
C LYS A 336 2.69 7.36 -15.92
N ASN A 337 2.87 6.08 -15.58
CA ASN A 337 3.97 5.26 -16.09
C ASN A 337 5.34 5.95 -15.99
N ALA A 338 5.58 6.64 -14.87
CA ALA A 338 6.68 7.55 -14.60
C ALA A 338 8.04 7.20 -15.28
N PHE A 339 8.53 5.97 -15.11
CA PHE A 339 9.81 5.54 -15.71
C PHE A 339 9.84 5.63 -17.25
N PHE A 340 8.72 5.44 -17.94
CA PHE A 340 8.68 5.48 -19.40
C PHE A 340 8.85 6.88 -19.99
N HIS A 341 8.89 7.93 -19.17
CA HIS A 341 9.30 9.27 -19.61
C HIS A 341 10.79 9.35 -19.94
N VAL A 342 11.62 8.47 -19.38
CA VAL A 342 13.07 8.51 -19.54
C VAL A 342 13.51 7.53 -20.63
N ASP A 343 14.41 7.98 -21.50
CA ASP A 343 14.99 7.17 -22.57
C ASP A 343 16.10 6.24 -22.06
N VAL A 344 16.20 5.06 -22.67
CA VAL A 344 17.34 4.16 -22.50
C VAL A 344 18.36 4.46 -23.58
N ASN A 345 19.59 4.72 -23.15
CA ASN A 345 20.70 4.95 -24.06
C ASN A 345 20.87 3.75 -25.01
N LYS A 346 21.14 4.02 -26.29
CA LYS A 346 21.19 3.00 -27.36
C LYS A 346 22.09 1.82 -27.01
N ASP A 347 23.26 2.08 -26.43
CA ASP A 347 24.25 1.04 -26.09
C ASP A 347 23.80 0.19 -24.91
N SER A 348 22.89 0.72 -24.09
CA SER A 348 22.35 0.06 -22.90
C SER A 348 21.07 -0.75 -23.18
N ARG A 349 20.40 -0.54 -24.32
CA ARG A 349 19.12 -1.20 -24.65
C ARG A 349 19.23 -2.73 -24.63
N LYS A 350 20.36 -3.28 -25.11
CA LYS A 350 20.60 -4.73 -25.13
C LYS A 350 20.42 -5.40 -23.78
N TYR A 351 20.79 -4.74 -22.67
CA TYR A 351 20.66 -5.27 -21.31
C TYR A 351 19.21 -5.32 -20.83
N THR A 352 18.34 -4.49 -21.39
CA THR A 352 16.89 -4.47 -21.10
C THR A 352 16.11 -5.52 -21.89
N SER A 353 16.81 -6.40 -22.62
CA SER A 353 16.16 -7.39 -23.45
C SER A 353 15.42 -8.45 -22.60
N PHE A 354 14.22 -8.80 -23.05
CA PHE A 354 13.36 -9.79 -22.43
C PHE A 354 12.74 -10.72 -23.46
N VAL A 355 12.38 -11.93 -23.00
CA VAL A 355 11.83 -12.99 -23.83
C VAL A 355 10.41 -13.36 -23.43
N THR A 356 9.58 -13.59 -24.44
CA THR A 356 8.21 -14.09 -24.32
C THR A 356 8.07 -15.41 -25.09
N HIS A 357 6.86 -15.97 -25.14
CA HIS A 357 6.57 -17.12 -26.00
C HIS A 357 6.48 -16.78 -27.49
N GLU A 358 6.45 -15.50 -27.87
CA GLU A 358 6.36 -15.05 -29.27
C GLU A 358 7.69 -14.56 -29.84
N GLY A 359 8.59 -14.06 -28.98
CA GLY A 359 9.84 -13.50 -29.44
C GLY A 359 10.63 -12.80 -28.34
N GLN A 360 11.60 -12.00 -28.80
CA GLN A 360 12.51 -11.25 -27.95
C GLN A 360 12.42 -9.76 -28.27
N TYR A 361 12.35 -8.95 -27.22
CA TYR A 361 12.14 -7.51 -27.31
C TYR A 361 13.09 -6.78 -26.37
N GLN A 362 13.35 -5.51 -26.61
CA GLN A 362 14.13 -4.64 -25.73
C GLN A 362 13.40 -3.32 -25.48
N PHE A 363 13.71 -2.67 -24.36
CA PHE A 363 13.09 -1.40 -24.01
C PHE A 363 13.84 -0.21 -24.61
N LEU A 364 13.07 0.71 -25.17
CA LEU A 364 13.49 2.05 -25.59
C LEU A 364 13.38 3.05 -24.45
N LYS A 365 12.44 2.84 -23.54
CA LYS A 365 12.18 3.66 -22.34
C LYS A 365 12.54 2.91 -21.07
N VAL A 366 12.88 3.61 -19.99
CA VAL A 366 13.37 2.97 -18.76
C VAL A 366 12.36 1.97 -18.20
N PRO A 367 12.69 0.66 -18.11
CA PRO A 367 11.75 -0.32 -17.62
C PRO A 367 11.70 -0.36 -16.09
N PHE A 368 10.57 -0.84 -15.57
CA PHE A 368 10.44 -1.20 -14.17
C PHE A 368 11.31 -2.44 -13.85
N GLY A 369 11.82 -2.51 -12.62
CA GLY A 369 12.51 -3.71 -12.10
C GLY A 369 14.04 -3.68 -12.18
N LEU A 370 14.64 -2.78 -12.96
CA LEU A 370 16.09 -2.55 -12.90
C LEU A 370 16.47 -1.79 -11.62
N CYS A 371 17.62 -2.13 -11.05
CA CYS A 371 18.11 -1.51 -9.83
C CYS A 371 18.48 -0.02 -9.97
N ASN A 372 18.82 0.44 -11.18
CA ASN A 372 19.19 1.83 -11.46
C ASN A 372 18.01 2.69 -11.93
N SER A 373 16.85 2.12 -12.28
CA SER A 373 15.69 2.90 -12.76
C SER A 373 15.27 4.01 -11.78
N PRO A 374 15.13 3.77 -10.46
CA PRO A 374 14.76 4.81 -9.50
C PRO A 374 15.74 5.97 -9.44
N ALA A 375 17.04 5.67 -9.50
CA ALA A 375 18.11 6.67 -9.42
C ALA A 375 18.11 7.61 -10.64
N VAL A 376 18.01 7.04 -11.84
CA VAL A 376 17.97 7.82 -13.08
C VAL A 376 16.67 8.61 -13.17
N PHE A 377 15.54 8.02 -12.77
CA PHE A 377 14.26 8.73 -12.76
C PHE A 377 14.25 9.91 -11.79
N GLN A 378 14.77 9.74 -10.57
CA GLN A 378 14.90 10.85 -9.62
C GLN A 378 15.77 11.98 -10.20
N ARG A 379 16.87 11.63 -10.87
CA ARG A 379 17.74 12.61 -11.54
C ARG A 379 17.02 13.37 -12.64
N TYR A 380 16.19 12.67 -13.42
CA TYR A 380 15.35 13.26 -14.46
C TYR A 380 14.36 14.27 -13.88
N ILE A 381 13.58 13.89 -12.87
CA ILE A 381 12.61 14.78 -12.21
C ILE A 381 13.30 15.96 -11.50
N ASN A 382 14.42 15.71 -10.82
CA ASN A 382 15.21 16.77 -10.18
C ASN A 382 15.75 17.78 -11.21
N THR A 383 16.04 17.35 -12.44
CA THR A 383 16.51 18.24 -13.51
C THR A 383 15.38 19.12 -14.03
N ILE A 384 14.18 18.54 -14.22
CA ILE A 384 12.98 19.25 -14.69
C ILE A 384 12.54 20.32 -13.70
N PHE A 385 12.38 19.95 -12.43
CA PHE A 385 11.84 20.85 -11.40
C PHE A 385 12.92 21.58 -10.61
N ARG A 386 14.19 21.56 -11.07
CA ARG A 386 15.32 22.17 -10.35
C ARG A 386 15.05 23.60 -9.84
N PRO A 387 14.45 24.51 -10.64
CA PRO A 387 14.13 25.86 -10.16
C PRO A 387 13.16 25.83 -8.98
N LEU A 388 12.07 25.06 -9.09
CA LEU A 388 11.05 24.97 -8.04
C LEU A 388 11.53 24.23 -6.79
N ILE A 389 12.47 23.29 -6.94
CA ILE A 389 13.11 22.60 -5.81
C ILE A 389 14.00 23.58 -5.03
N ASN A 390 14.75 24.42 -5.73
CA ASN A 390 15.63 25.42 -5.10
C ASN A 390 14.81 26.47 -4.35
N ASP A 391 13.66 26.86 -4.89
CA ASP A 391 12.71 27.79 -4.25
C ASP A 391 11.94 27.14 -3.07
N GLY A 392 12.12 25.84 -2.82
CA GLY A 392 11.40 25.12 -1.76
C GLY A 392 9.91 24.93 -2.03
N ILE A 393 9.47 25.07 -3.29
CA ILE A 393 8.06 24.94 -3.71
C ILE A 393 7.69 23.47 -3.90
N VAL A 394 8.60 22.68 -4.45
CA VAL A 394 8.35 21.29 -4.86
C VAL A 394 9.33 20.34 -4.18
N LEU A 395 8.80 19.22 -3.66
CA LEU A 395 9.57 18.10 -3.15
C LEU A 395 9.27 16.85 -4.00
N PRO A 396 10.12 16.55 -5.01
CA PRO A 396 9.95 15.34 -5.80
C PRO A 396 10.54 14.13 -5.08
N TYR A 397 9.78 13.04 -5.05
CA TYR A 397 10.25 11.75 -4.58
C TYR A 397 9.73 10.64 -5.48
N LEU A 398 10.61 10.12 -6.32
CA LEU A 398 10.26 9.17 -7.38
C LEU A 398 9.05 9.70 -8.16
N ASP A 399 7.98 8.91 -8.21
CA ASP A 399 6.78 9.16 -9.03
C ASP A 399 5.85 10.22 -8.40
N ASP A 400 6.04 10.54 -7.12
CA ASP A 400 5.23 11.48 -6.35
C ASP A 400 5.90 12.87 -6.32
N ILE A 401 5.21 13.89 -6.80
CA ILE A 401 5.66 15.28 -6.74
C ILE A 401 4.79 16.03 -5.74
N ILE A 402 5.37 16.42 -4.60
CA ILE A 402 4.65 17.22 -3.59
C ILE A 402 4.86 18.70 -3.87
N ILE A 403 3.78 19.46 -3.81
CA ILE A 403 3.75 20.91 -3.89
C ILE A 403 3.36 21.45 -2.52
N LEU A 404 4.23 22.30 -1.98
CA LEU A 404 4.08 22.91 -0.67
C LEU A 404 3.40 24.26 -0.79
N SER A 405 2.54 24.65 0.15
CA SER A 405 1.90 25.97 0.15
C SER A 405 1.43 26.36 1.55
N SER A 406 1.41 27.66 1.85
CA SER A 406 0.92 28.19 3.13
C SER A 406 -0.55 28.64 3.05
N SER A 407 -1.06 28.99 1.87
CA SER A 407 -2.47 29.32 1.61
C SER A 407 -3.03 28.65 0.35
N PHE A 408 -4.34 28.76 0.12
CA PHE A 408 -4.99 28.21 -1.08
C PHE A 408 -4.64 29.00 -2.34
N GLU A 409 -4.52 30.33 -2.23
CA GLU A 409 -4.16 31.23 -3.32
C GLU A 409 -2.77 30.88 -3.85
N GLU A 410 -1.80 30.79 -2.94
CA GLU A 410 -0.44 30.38 -3.24
C GLU A 410 -0.40 28.94 -3.79
N GLY A 411 -1.24 28.05 -3.27
CA GLY A 411 -1.34 26.67 -3.74
C GLY A 411 -1.74 26.54 -5.19
N ILE A 412 -2.65 27.38 -5.68
CA ILE A 412 -3.06 27.38 -7.09
C ILE A 412 -1.94 27.88 -7.97
N GLU A 413 -1.34 29.02 -7.62
CA GLU A 413 -0.23 29.60 -8.40
C GLU A 413 0.91 28.58 -8.55
N ARG A 414 1.26 27.89 -7.46
CA ARG A 414 2.31 26.86 -7.46
C ARG A 414 1.91 25.64 -8.30
N VAL A 415 0.66 25.18 -8.23
CA VAL A 415 0.14 24.09 -9.07
C VAL A 415 0.21 24.47 -10.55
N GLU A 416 -0.24 25.67 -10.93
CA GLU A 416 -0.19 26.17 -12.31
C GLU A 416 1.26 26.22 -12.84
N ARG A 417 2.21 26.70 -12.02
CA ARG A 417 3.63 26.72 -12.38
C ARG A 417 4.19 25.30 -12.57
N VAL A 418 3.83 24.36 -11.71
CA VAL A 418 4.26 22.96 -11.84
C VAL A 418 3.68 22.31 -13.08
N LEU A 419 2.38 22.52 -13.36
CA LEU A 419 1.71 22.01 -14.56
C LEU A 419 2.32 22.62 -15.84
N SER A 420 2.66 23.91 -15.83
CA SER A 420 3.33 24.55 -16.96
C SER A 420 4.69 23.88 -17.26
N ILE A 421 5.55 23.70 -16.26
CA ILE A 421 6.84 23.01 -16.44
C ILE A 421 6.61 21.55 -16.87
N ALA A 422 5.67 20.84 -16.26
CA ALA A 422 5.37 19.45 -16.61
C ALA A 422 4.93 19.32 -18.09
N SER A 423 4.13 20.27 -18.58
CA SER A 423 3.69 20.36 -19.97
C SER A 423 4.86 20.59 -20.93
N GLU A 424 5.75 21.53 -20.60
CA GLU A 424 6.95 21.82 -21.40
C GLU A 424 7.84 20.58 -21.58
N TYR A 425 7.97 19.73 -20.57
CA TYR A 425 8.75 18.48 -20.66
C TYR A 425 7.93 17.26 -21.10
N GLY A 426 6.63 17.44 -21.38
CA GLY A 426 5.76 16.37 -21.87
C GLY A 426 5.49 15.27 -20.85
N LEU A 427 5.38 15.61 -19.57
CA LEU A 427 5.07 14.64 -18.52
C LEU A 427 3.59 14.24 -18.59
N GLU A 428 3.29 12.95 -18.45
CA GLU A 428 1.92 12.48 -18.38
C GLU A 428 1.51 12.37 -16.91
N ILE A 429 0.44 13.07 -16.56
CA ILE A 429 -0.05 13.14 -15.18
C ILE A 429 -1.28 12.24 -15.04
N ASN A 430 -1.35 11.51 -13.94
CA ASN A 430 -2.50 10.75 -13.54
C ASN A 430 -3.35 11.57 -12.56
N PHE A 431 -4.24 12.39 -13.10
CA PHE A 431 -5.07 13.30 -12.30
C PHE A 431 -6.00 12.58 -11.31
N ASN A 432 -6.43 11.35 -11.62
CA ASN A 432 -7.27 10.54 -10.72
C ASN A 432 -6.56 10.15 -9.43
N LYS A 433 -5.23 9.97 -9.48
CA LYS A 433 -4.40 9.64 -8.30
C LYS A 433 -3.71 10.85 -7.68
N SER A 434 -3.75 11.98 -8.36
CA SER A 434 -3.21 13.24 -7.87
C SER A 434 -4.19 13.86 -6.87
N HIS A 435 -3.69 14.56 -5.86
CA HIS A 435 -4.51 15.22 -4.85
C HIS A 435 -4.17 16.71 -4.79
N PHE A 436 -5.17 17.59 -4.72
CA PHE A 436 -4.93 19.03 -4.80
C PHE A 436 -5.49 19.76 -3.58
N LEU A 437 -4.73 20.76 -3.11
CA LEU A 437 -5.12 21.71 -2.07
C LEU A 437 -5.69 21.06 -0.79
N LYS A 438 -5.04 19.99 -0.30
CA LYS A 438 -5.45 19.30 0.93
C LYS A 438 -4.68 19.84 2.13
N LYS A 439 -5.36 20.04 3.26
CA LYS A 439 -4.72 20.33 4.56
C LYS A 439 -3.97 19.14 5.15
N ARG A 440 -4.43 17.93 4.79
CA ARG A 440 -3.90 16.65 5.23
C ARG A 440 -3.40 15.85 4.04
N ILE A 441 -2.15 15.41 4.12
CA ILE A 441 -1.50 14.60 3.08
C ILE A 441 -1.00 13.28 3.66
N GLU A 442 -1.14 12.19 2.90
CA GLU A 442 -0.46 10.93 3.18
C GLU A 442 0.74 10.79 2.25
N PHE A 443 1.94 10.64 2.81
CA PHE A 443 3.18 10.59 2.06
C PHE A 443 4.18 9.63 2.69
N LEU A 444 4.74 8.72 1.90
CA LEU A 444 5.71 7.67 2.31
C LEU A 444 5.26 6.79 3.50
N GLY A 445 3.96 6.74 3.78
CA GLY A 445 3.40 6.02 4.91
C GLY A 445 3.43 6.82 6.22
N HIS A 446 3.57 8.13 6.12
CA HIS A 446 3.26 9.11 7.15
C HIS A 446 2.05 9.94 6.71
N VAL A 447 1.32 10.47 7.68
CA VAL A 447 0.28 11.46 7.47
C VAL A 447 0.79 12.76 8.04
N VAL A 448 0.68 13.84 7.29
CA VAL A 448 1.08 15.19 7.72
C VAL A 448 -0.14 16.09 7.69
N GLU A 449 -0.34 16.81 8.79
CA GLU A 449 -1.47 17.71 9.01
C GLU A 449 -1.08 18.75 10.07
N ASP A 450 -1.29 20.03 9.79
CA ASP A 450 -1.04 21.15 10.71
C ASP A 450 0.32 21.10 11.45
N GLY A 451 1.40 20.82 10.73
CA GLY A 451 2.75 20.74 11.31
C GLY A 451 2.98 19.52 12.20
N LYS A 452 2.07 18.56 12.21
CA LYS A 452 2.16 17.28 12.93
C LYS A 452 2.33 16.13 11.96
N ILE A 453 3.11 15.13 12.37
CA ILE A 453 3.31 13.87 11.67
C ILE A 453 2.63 12.77 12.46
N PHE A 454 1.90 11.92 11.75
CA PHE A 454 1.28 10.70 12.25
C PHE A 454 1.74 9.50 11.41
N PRO A 455 1.73 8.28 11.97
CA PRO A 455 1.83 7.07 11.16
C PRO A 455 0.63 6.92 10.20
N SER A 456 0.87 6.41 8.98
CA SER A 456 -0.23 6.10 8.03
C SER A 456 -1.21 5.08 8.60
N THR A 457 -2.51 5.32 8.39
CA THR A 457 -3.60 4.45 8.85
C THR A 457 -3.54 3.05 8.24
N LEU A 458 -3.04 2.90 7.01
CA LEU A 458 -2.88 1.60 6.37
C LEU A 458 -1.76 0.80 7.03
N LYS A 459 -0.62 1.45 7.32
CA LYS A 459 0.52 0.80 7.98
C LYS A 459 0.21 0.51 9.45
N THR A 460 -0.52 1.37 10.17
CA THR A 460 -0.96 1.06 11.54
C THR A 460 -1.99 -0.06 11.58
N LYS A 461 -2.95 -0.10 10.64
CA LYS A 461 -3.86 -1.26 10.47
C LYS A 461 -3.10 -2.56 10.21
N ALA A 462 -2.04 -2.52 9.39
CA ALA A 462 -1.21 -3.69 9.14
C ALA A 462 -0.48 -4.18 10.40
N VAL A 463 -0.02 -3.26 11.26
CA VAL A 463 0.56 -3.60 12.57
C VAL A 463 -0.49 -4.20 13.51
N LEU A 464 -1.68 -3.59 13.58
CA LEU A 464 -2.81 -4.05 14.40
C LEU A 464 -3.28 -5.46 14.01
N ASN A 465 -3.37 -5.72 12.71
CA ASN A 465 -3.79 -7.01 12.17
C ASN A 465 -2.64 -8.02 12.04
N PHE A 466 -1.42 -7.66 12.45
CA PHE A 466 -0.29 -8.57 12.35
C PHE A 466 -0.51 -9.77 13.29
N PRO A 467 -0.45 -11.02 12.76
CA PRO A 467 -0.66 -12.22 13.56
C PRO A 467 0.51 -12.45 14.50
N GLU A 468 0.29 -13.23 15.57
CA GLU A 468 1.37 -13.57 16.49
C GLU A 468 2.53 -14.25 15.74
N PRO A 469 3.78 -13.77 15.88
CA PRO A 469 4.92 -14.35 15.18
C PRO A 469 5.19 -15.79 15.62
N ALA A 470 5.10 -16.73 14.68
CA ALA A 470 5.41 -18.14 14.88
C ALA A 470 6.85 -18.50 14.46
N ASN A 471 7.59 -17.58 13.83
CA ASN A 471 8.97 -17.82 13.39
C ASN A 471 9.83 -16.55 13.36
N LEU A 472 11.15 -16.75 13.26
CA LEU A 472 12.15 -15.66 13.20
C LEU A 472 11.93 -14.69 12.04
N LYS A 473 11.46 -15.18 10.87
CA LYS A 473 11.19 -14.31 9.72
C LYS A 473 10.03 -13.36 10.02
N GLN A 474 8.99 -13.83 10.71
CA GLN A 474 7.85 -13.02 11.13
C GLN A 474 8.24 -12.01 12.21
N ILE A 475 9.09 -12.37 13.16
CA ILE A 475 9.65 -11.41 14.13
C ILE A 475 10.47 -10.34 13.41
N HIS A 476 11.38 -10.74 12.50
CA HIS A 476 12.19 -9.79 11.75
C HIS A 476 11.32 -8.84 10.90
N SER A 477 10.24 -9.37 10.29
CA SER A 477 9.27 -8.56 9.56
C SER A 477 8.53 -7.58 10.47
N PHE A 478 8.05 -8.04 11.64
CA PHE A 478 7.35 -7.21 12.62
C PHE A 478 8.24 -6.11 13.22
N LEU A 479 9.48 -6.44 13.59
CA LEU A 479 10.45 -5.46 14.09
C LEU A 479 10.88 -4.48 12.99
N GLY A 480 10.97 -4.93 11.73
CA GLY A 480 11.18 -4.02 10.60
C GLY A 480 10.03 -3.02 10.44
N LEU A 481 8.79 -3.50 10.53
CA LEU A 481 7.59 -2.67 10.39
C LEU A 481 7.42 -1.68 11.55
N THR A 482 7.53 -2.14 12.79
CA THR A 482 7.44 -1.28 13.98
C THR A 482 8.66 -0.37 14.13
N GLY A 483 9.84 -0.83 13.70
CA GLY A 483 11.09 -0.08 13.70
C GLY A 483 11.07 1.12 12.76
N TYR A 484 10.34 1.03 11.64
CA TYR A 484 10.08 2.18 10.77
C TYR A 484 9.38 3.33 11.52
N PHE A 485 8.54 3.02 12.51
CA PHE A 485 7.82 3.99 13.33
C PHE A 485 8.45 4.20 14.71
N ARG A 486 9.69 3.76 14.93
CA ARG A 486 10.37 3.85 16.24
C ARG A 486 10.34 5.27 16.85
N LYS A 487 10.37 6.32 16.00
CA LYS A 487 10.39 7.72 16.45
C LYS A 487 9.10 8.11 17.17
N PHE A 488 8.00 7.45 16.88
CA PHE A 488 6.70 7.71 17.50
C PHE A 488 6.47 6.90 18.78
N ILE A 489 7.32 5.92 19.09
CA ILE A 489 7.12 5.00 20.22
C ILE A 489 8.14 5.37 21.30
N PRO A 490 7.69 5.97 22.42
CA PRO A 490 8.55 6.19 23.58
C PRO A 490 9.12 4.84 24.04
N LYS A 491 10.44 4.80 24.32
CA LYS A 491 11.12 3.60 24.82
C LYS A 491 11.03 2.39 23.87
N TYR A 492 10.90 2.60 22.56
CA TYR A 492 10.82 1.53 21.56
C TYR A 492 11.83 0.41 21.78
N SER A 493 13.10 0.75 21.99
CA SER A 493 14.18 -0.23 22.19
C SER A 493 13.96 -1.14 23.41
N THR A 494 13.33 -0.63 24.47
CA THR A 494 13.04 -1.39 25.69
C THR A 494 11.88 -2.35 25.44
N ILE A 495 10.80 -1.85 24.84
CA ILE A 495 9.61 -2.65 24.55
C ILE A 495 9.94 -3.73 23.49
N ALA A 496 10.75 -3.40 22.49
CA ALA A 496 11.16 -4.35 21.45
C ALA A 496 12.26 -5.33 21.88
N ARG A 497 12.79 -5.23 23.11
CA ARG A 497 13.92 -6.04 23.60
C ARG A 497 13.63 -7.53 23.56
N PRO A 498 12.54 -8.05 24.16
CA PRO A 498 12.31 -9.49 24.22
C PRO A 498 12.18 -10.09 22.82
N LEU A 499 11.53 -9.36 21.90
CA LEU A 499 11.42 -9.74 20.48
C LEU A 499 12.77 -9.72 19.75
N SER A 500 13.62 -8.73 20.02
CA SER A 500 14.94 -8.61 19.38
C SER A 500 15.91 -9.69 19.89
N ASP A 501 15.81 -10.07 21.15
CA ASP A 501 16.62 -11.12 21.76
C ASP A 501 16.32 -12.50 21.15
N LEU A 502 15.11 -12.74 20.65
CA LEU A 502 14.78 -13.95 19.89
C LEU A 502 15.54 -14.06 18.55
N LEU A 503 16.03 -12.96 17.98
CA LEU A 503 16.80 -12.97 16.73
C LEU A 503 18.28 -13.33 16.90
N LYS A 504 18.77 -13.45 18.14
CA LYS A 504 20.17 -13.80 18.43
C LYS A 504 20.43 -15.28 18.10
N LYS A 505 21.59 -15.56 17.47
CA LYS A 505 21.95 -16.90 16.96
C LYS A 505 22.00 -17.99 18.04
N ASP A 506 22.21 -17.61 19.30
CA ASP A 506 22.41 -18.56 20.41
C ASP A 506 21.11 -18.94 21.15
N ARG A 507 19.94 -18.49 20.69
CA ARG A 507 18.65 -18.78 21.34
C ARG A 507 17.73 -19.65 20.48
N LYS A 508 17.14 -20.68 21.11
CA LYS A 508 16.00 -21.42 20.54
C LYS A 508 14.78 -20.52 20.55
N PHE A 509 14.09 -20.45 19.41
CA PHE A 509 12.86 -19.67 19.28
C PHE A 509 11.78 -20.20 20.25
N LYS A 510 11.38 -19.36 21.21
CA LYS A 510 10.27 -19.59 22.12
C LYS A 510 9.54 -18.28 22.30
N PHE A 511 8.30 -18.20 21.84
CA PHE A 511 7.47 -17.01 22.02
C PHE A 511 6.72 -17.15 23.35
N GLY A 512 7.28 -16.57 24.41
CA GLY A 512 6.75 -16.63 25.77
C GLY A 512 5.84 -15.45 26.09
N GLU A 513 5.55 -15.29 27.39
CA GLU A 513 4.71 -14.19 27.87
C GLU A 513 5.39 -12.83 27.74
N GLU A 514 6.70 -12.73 28.00
CA GLU A 514 7.45 -11.47 27.86
C GLU A 514 7.44 -10.95 26.41
N GLU A 515 7.60 -11.84 25.44
CA GLU A 515 7.52 -11.50 24.02
C GLU A 515 6.10 -11.14 23.58
N ARG A 516 5.08 -11.82 24.12
CA ARG A 516 3.67 -11.51 23.85
C ARG A 516 3.26 -10.16 24.43
N ILE A 517 3.70 -9.83 25.65
CA ILE A 517 3.49 -8.51 26.26
C ILE A 517 4.14 -7.43 25.39
N SER A 518 5.40 -7.63 25.01
CA SER A 518 6.15 -6.71 24.15
C SER A 518 5.48 -6.49 22.79
N PHE A 519 5.02 -7.58 22.16
CA PHE A 519 4.31 -7.56 20.89
C PHE A 519 3.00 -6.77 20.97
N ASN A 520 2.18 -7.04 21.98
CA ASN A 520 0.91 -6.35 22.17
C ASN A 520 1.10 -4.88 22.55
N GLN A 521 2.12 -4.56 23.37
CA GLN A 521 2.44 -3.20 23.74
C GLN A 521 2.88 -2.36 22.53
N LEU A 522 3.70 -2.91 21.63
CA LEU A 522 4.05 -2.22 20.37
C LEU A 522 2.84 -2.00 19.46
N LYS A 523 1.89 -2.94 19.44
CA LYS A 523 0.63 -2.79 18.69
C LYS A 523 -0.24 -1.68 19.26
N LEU A 524 -0.42 -1.65 20.58
CA LEU A 524 -1.21 -0.62 21.28
C LEU A 524 -0.62 0.78 21.08
N MET A 525 0.68 0.94 21.29
CA MET A 525 1.37 2.24 21.14
C MET A 525 1.24 2.82 19.73
N LEU A 526 1.20 1.98 18.69
CA LEU A 526 0.97 2.44 17.32
C LEU A 526 -0.53 2.61 16.98
N ALA A 527 -1.41 1.94 17.73
CA ALA A 527 -2.86 2.09 17.61
C ALA A 527 -3.34 3.43 18.19
N GLU A 528 -2.71 3.92 19.26
CA GLU A 528 -2.99 5.18 19.93
C GLU A 528 -2.65 6.43 19.08
N LYS A 529 -2.21 6.26 17.83
CA LYS A 529 -1.85 7.33 16.87
C LYS A 529 -0.89 8.36 17.48
N PRO A 530 0.32 7.93 17.88
CA PRO A 530 1.30 8.82 18.48
C PRO A 530 1.63 9.97 17.52
N VAL A 531 1.67 11.18 18.07
CA VAL A 531 1.83 12.42 17.32
C VAL A 531 3.21 12.99 17.60
N LEU A 532 3.94 13.35 16.53
CA LEU A 532 5.14 14.17 16.63
C LEU A 532 4.88 15.50 15.93
N ARG A 533 5.41 16.60 16.46
CA ARG A 533 5.51 17.84 15.68
C ARG A 533 6.72 17.75 14.73
N ILE A 534 6.61 18.37 13.57
CA ILE A 534 7.75 18.53 12.65
C ILE A 534 8.74 19.50 13.29
N TYR A 535 10.03 19.19 13.19
CA TYR A 535 11.08 20.07 13.71
C TYR A 535 11.03 21.44 13.07
N ASN A 536 11.21 22.51 13.86
CA ASN A 536 11.30 23.89 13.38
C ASN A 536 12.53 24.60 13.96
N PRO A 537 13.54 24.99 13.15
CA PRO A 537 14.74 25.64 13.67
C PRO A 537 14.49 26.99 14.37
N ASN A 538 13.34 27.62 14.12
CA ASN A 538 12.99 28.91 14.72
C ASN A 538 12.30 28.78 16.10
N TYR A 539 12.02 27.56 16.57
CA TYR A 539 11.35 27.36 17.86
C TYR A 539 12.33 27.16 19.00
N GLU A 540 11.93 27.61 20.20
CA GLU A 540 12.68 27.39 21.44
C GLU A 540 12.86 25.88 21.65
N THR A 541 14.12 25.44 21.70
CA THR A 541 14.49 24.02 21.66
C THR A 541 15.16 23.60 22.96
N GLU A 542 14.64 22.54 23.59
CA GLU A 542 15.24 21.90 24.76
C GLU A 542 15.63 20.45 24.40
N LEU A 543 16.88 20.09 24.66
CA LEU A 543 17.37 18.72 24.60
C LEU A 543 17.39 18.15 26.00
N HIS A 544 16.43 17.28 26.32
CA HIS A 544 16.39 16.63 27.61
C HIS A 544 17.20 15.34 27.55
N THR A 545 18.18 15.19 28.44
CA THR A 545 19.11 14.06 28.44
C THR A 545 19.15 13.41 29.81
N ASP A 546 19.29 12.09 29.81
CA ASP A 546 19.57 11.33 31.01
C ASP A 546 20.52 10.16 30.69
N ALA A 547 21.37 9.83 31.65
CA ALA A 547 22.36 8.77 31.57
C ALA A 547 22.36 7.95 32.86
N SER A 548 22.11 6.64 32.73
CA SER A 548 22.24 5.67 33.80
C SER A 548 23.48 4.80 33.62
N LEU A 549 23.78 3.98 34.65
CA LEU A 549 24.81 2.93 34.58
C LEU A 549 24.57 1.94 33.44
N GLU A 550 23.31 1.73 33.09
CA GLU A 550 22.97 0.83 32.03
C GLU A 550 23.20 1.56 30.66
N GLY A 551 22.80 2.84 30.51
CA GLY A 551 22.93 3.58 29.24
C GLY A 551 22.22 4.94 29.19
N TYR A 552 22.08 5.53 28.00
CA TYR A 552 21.74 6.95 27.84
C TYR A 552 20.55 7.19 26.90
N GLY A 553 19.73 8.19 27.22
CA GLY A 553 18.51 8.58 26.53
C GLY A 553 18.40 10.09 26.36
N ALA A 554 17.78 10.53 25.27
CA ALA A 554 17.60 11.93 24.96
C ALA A 554 16.31 12.19 24.18
N ILE A 555 15.62 13.29 24.50
CA ILE A 555 14.40 13.72 23.81
C ILE A 555 14.62 15.16 23.35
N LEU A 556 14.41 15.39 22.05
CA LEU A 556 14.38 16.73 21.48
C LEU A 556 12.97 17.28 21.61
N MET A 557 12.84 18.35 22.37
CA MET A 557 11.58 19.03 22.68
C MET A 557 11.60 20.42 22.05
N GLN A 558 10.48 20.85 21.48
CA GLN A 558 10.31 22.21 20.99
C GLN A 558 9.06 22.85 21.56
N LYS A 559 9.19 24.12 21.95
CA LYS A 559 8.07 24.89 22.43
C LYS A 559 7.18 25.30 21.27
N SER A 560 5.94 24.87 21.33
CA SER A 560 4.94 25.22 20.34
C SER A 560 4.50 26.68 20.53
N PRO A 561 4.42 27.49 19.47
CA PRO A 561 3.89 28.85 19.57
C PRO A 561 2.38 28.87 19.85
N ASP A 562 1.66 27.79 19.54
CA ASP A 562 0.20 27.71 19.64
C ASP A 562 -0.26 27.65 21.10
N ASP A 563 0.35 26.79 21.90
CA ASP A 563 -0.04 26.47 23.28
C ASP A 563 1.06 26.77 24.31
N LYS A 564 2.21 27.28 23.86
CA LYS A 564 3.38 27.64 24.68
C LYS A 564 3.99 26.46 25.47
N ASN A 565 3.58 25.23 25.19
CA ASN A 565 4.09 24.02 25.83
C ASN A 565 5.19 23.36 24.99
N PHE A 566 6.06 22.60 25.66
CA PHE A 566 7.08 21.79 24.98
C PHE A 566 6.49 20.47 24.49
N HIS A 567 6.68 20.20 23.19
CA HIS A 567 6.25 18.95 22.55
C HIS A 567 7.46 18.16 22.06
N PRO A 568 7.41 16.82 22.12
CA PRO A 568 8.46 15.98 21.58
C PRO A 568 8.46 16.04 20.05
N THR A 569 9.60 16.41 19.50
CA THR A 569 9.86 16.37 18.07
C THR A 569 10.57 15.07 17.69
N TYR A 570 11.45 14.56 18.58
CA TYR A 570 12.21 13.35 18.31
C TYR A 570 12.68 12.64 19.59
N TYR A 571 12.58 11.30 19.62
CA TYR A 571 13.10 10.45 20.71
C TYR A 571 14.35 9.70 20.26
N MET A 572 15.45 9.77 21.01
CA MET A 572 16.68 9.07 20.64
C MET A 572 17.59 8.68 21.80
N LYS A 573 18.55 7.79 21.56
CA LYS A 573 19.59 7.43 22.52
C LYS A 573 20.94 8.11 22.26
N ALA A 574 21.11 9.05 21.32
CA ALA A 574 22.45 9.59 21.03
C ALA A 574 22.47 11.06 20.57
N VAL A 575 23.20 11.91 21.30
CA VAL A 575 23.36 13.36 21.02
C VAL A 575 23.96 13.63 19.63
N LYS A 576 24.91 12.80 19.17
CA LYS A 576 25.53 12.94 17.83
C LYS A 576 24.54 12.94 16.67
N LYS A 577 23.36 12.32 16.85
CA LYS A 577 22.32 12.32 15.81
C LYS A 577 21.47 13.58 15.81
N PHE A 578 21.41 14.30 16.93
CA PHE A 578 20.76 15.61 16.98
C PHE A 578 21.62 16.73 16.38
N ARG A 579 22.87 16.44 16.00
CA ARG A 579 23.75 17.41 15.34
C ARG A 579 23.10 18.08 14.12
N VAL A 580 22.34 17.33 13.31
CA VAL A 580 21.65 17.88 12.12
C VAL A 580 20.58 18.92 12.49
N TYR A 581 19.97 18.77 13.67
CA TYR A 581 18.93 19.67 14.16
C TYR A 581 19.50 20.86 14.94
N LEU A 582 20.51 20.61 15.79
CA LEU A 582 20.98 21.55 16.80
C LEU A 582 22.16 22.43 16.35
N LEU A 583 22.88 22.05 15.29
CA LEU A 583 24.04 22.81 14.84
C LEU A 583 23.60 24.17 14.27
N GLY A 584 24.20 25.26 14.77
CA GLY A 584 23.93 26.61 14.28
C GLY A 584 22.68 27.29 14.87
N ILE A 585 22.02 26.67 15.86
CA ILE A 585 20.93 27.29 16.63
C ILE A 585 21.24 27.32 18.12
N PRO A 586 20.74 28.32 18.88
CA PRO A 586 20.80 28.31 20.33
C PRO A 586 19.77 27.32 20.90
N PHE A 587 20.19 26.46 21.83
CA PHE A 587 19.27 25.54 22.52
C PHE A 587 19.67 25.33 23.98
N LYS A 588 18.82 24.61 24.73
CA LYS A 588 19.10 24.29 26.13
C LYS A 588 19.27 22.79 26.33
N ILE A 589 20.32 22.38 27.03
CA ILE A 589 20.51 21.00 27.48
C ILE A 589 19.95 20.89 28.89
N VAL A 590 18.88 20.11 29.04
CA VAL A 590 18.27 19.80 30.32
C VAL A 590 18.79 18.44 30.77
N THR A 591 19.44 18.38 31.94
CA THR A 591 20.04 17.14 32.49
C THR A 591 19.84 17.04 34.00
N ASP A 592 19.79 15.82 34.51
CA ASP A 592 19.80 15.52 35.94
C ASP A 592 21.23 15.44 36.51
N CYS A 593 22.25 15.50 35.64
CA CYS A 593 23.65 15.43 36.02
C CYS A 593 24.22 16.82 36.33
N SER A 594 24.09 17.26 37.58
CA SER A 594 24.71 18.53 38.05
C SER A 594 26.23 18.57 37.87
N ALA A 595 26.88 17.41 37.77
CA ALA A 595 28.31 17.32 37.51
C ALA A 595 28.68 17.78 36.09
N LEU A 596 27.79 17.60 35.10
CA LEU A 596 28.04 18.04 33.72
C LEU A 596 28.11 19.57 33.63
N GLU A 597 27.16 20.25 34.26
CA GLU A 597 27.11 21.72 34.38
C GLU A 597 28.40 22.26 35.00
N LYS A 598 28.82 21.68 36.14
CA LYS A 598 30.04 22.08 36.85
C LYS A 598 31.32 21.73 36.09
N THR A 599 31.32 20.64 35.31
CA THR A 599 32.51 20.18 34.59
C THR A 599 32.83 21.08 33.41
N MET A 600 31.82 21.60 32.70
CA MET A 600 32.01 22.55 31.61
C MET A 600 32.53 23.92 32.06
N GLN A 601 32.44 24.24 33.36
CA GLN A 601 32.98 25.47 33.95
C GLN A 601 34.44 25.34 34.42
N LYS A 602 35.01 24.13 34.42
CA LYS A 602 36.39 23.90 34.90
C LYS A 602 37.41 24.26 33.83
N LYS A 603 38.49 24.93 34.24
CA LYS A 603 39.65 25.22 33.36
C LYS A 603 40.41 23.95 32.95
N ASP A 604 40.53 22.98 33.86
CA ASP A 604 41.23 21.72 33.61
C ASP A 604 40.25 20.55 33.50
N LEU A 605 40.14 20.01 32.29
CA LEU A 605 39.27 18.86 31.97
C LEU A 605 40.06 17.56 31.94
N VAL A 606 39.50 16.51 32.56
CA VAL A 606 40.04 15.15 32.45
C VAL A 606 39.93 14.69 31.01
N THR A 607 40.96 14.03 30.47
CA THR A 607 41.08 13.64 29.05
C THR A 607 39.87 12.87 28.50
N ARG A 608 39.19 12.06 29.34
CA ARG A 608 37.98 11.32 28.95
C ARG A 608 36.76 12.23 28.71
N VAL A 609 36.66 13.34 29.44
CA VAL A 609 35.57 14.33 29.30
C VAL A 609 35.92 15.40 28.28
N ALA A 610 37.21 15.74 28.15
CA ALA A 610 37.70 16.71 27.18
C ALA A 610 37.24 16.41 25.75
N ARG A 611 37.21 15.13 25.33
CA ARG A 611 36.68 14.72 24.02
C ARG A 611 35.22 15.12 23.81
N TRP A 612 34.39 14.99 24.84
CA TRP A 612 32.96 15.32 24.77
C TRP A 612 32.73 16.82 24.91
N ALA A 613 33.56 17.52 25.68
CA ALA A 613 33.57 18.98 25.74
C ALA A 613 33.90 19.59 24.37
N LEU A 614 34.93 19.09 23.69
CA LEU A 614 35.27 19.50 22.32
C LEU A 614 34.16 19.21 21.31
N LEU A 615 33.42 18.11 21.48
CA LEU A 615 32.25 17.82 20.65
C LEU A 615 31.10 18.78 20.96
N LEU A 616 30.91 19.16 22.21
CA LEU A 616 29.84 20.08 22.60
C LEU A 616 30.17 21.52 22.19
N GLU A 617 31.44 21.91 22.15
CA GLU A 617 31.91 23.24 21.74
C GLU A 617 31.48 23.64 20.31
N GLU A 618 31.14 22.68 19.43
CA GLU A 618 30.60 22.98 18.10
C GLU A 618 29.15 23.54 18.15
N PHE A 619 28.50 23.49 19.31
CA PHE A 619 27.09 23.86 19.52
C PHE A 619 26.94 25.11 20.39
N ASP A 620 25.88 25.89 20.14
CA ASP A 620 25.47 27.01 20.98
C ASP A 620 24.41 26.55 21.99
N TYR A 621 24.81 26.31 23.25
CA TYR A 621 23.92 25.73 24.25
C TYR A 621 24.08 26.32 25.66
N VAL A 622 22.99 26.23 26.43
CA VAL A 622 22.98 26.47 27.88
C VAL A 622 22.60 25.18 28.61
N ILE A 623 23.34 24.82 29.66
CA ILE A 623 23.00 23.66 30.50
C ILE A 623 22.08 24.11 31.63
N GLU A 624 20.95 23.44 31.81
CA GLU A 624 20.06 23.61 32.96
C GLU A 624 19.93 22.28 33.70
N HIS A 625 20.34 22.26 34.97
CA HIS A 625 20.12 21.11 35.83
C HIS A 625 18.67 21.06 36.32
N ARG A 626 17.98 19.93 36.09
CA ARG A 626 16.65 19.65 36.66
C ARG A 626 16.69 18.33 37.43
N SER A 627 16.02 18.27 38.58
CA SER A 627 16.01 17.04 39.39
C SER A 627 15.37 15.87 38.61
N GLY A 628 15.91 14.65 38.75
CA GLY A 628 15.42 13.45 38.04
C GLY A 628 13.92 13.17 38.22
N THR A 629 13.34 13.54 39.37
CA THR A 629 11.88 13.46 39.63
C THR A 629 11.03 14.32 38.69
N ARG A 630 11.60 15.39 38.13
CA ARG A 630 10.99 16.28 37.14
C ARG A 630 11.39 15.93 35.69
N MET A 631 12.18 14.87 35.51
CA MET A 631 12.67 14.37 34.23
C MET A 631 12.28 12.91 33.98
N THR A 632 11.18 12.44 34.59
CA THR A 632 10.71 11.05 34.48
C THR A 632 10.45 10.59 33.04
N HIS A 633 10.17 11.52 32.12
CA HIS A 633 10.03 11.27 30.69
C HIS A 633 11.34 10.83 30.02
N VAL A 634 12.50 11.23 30.53
CA VAL A 634 13.83 10.83 30.05
C VAL A 634 14.49 9.76 30.92
N ASP A 635 14.19 9.75 32.23
CA ASP A 635 14.72 8.80 33.23
C ASP A 635 14.57 7.34 32.79
N ALA A 636 13.40 7.01 32.27
CA ALA A 636 13.09 5.67 31.80
C ALA A 636 13.70 5.31 30.43
N LEU A 637 14.31 6.26 29.70
CA LEU A 637 15.07 5.98 28.47
C LEU A 637 16.52 5.59 28.76
N SER A 638 17.08 6.09 29.86
CA SER A 638 18.47 5.84 30.26
C SER A 638 18.62 4.52 31.03
N ARG A 639 17.71 4.22 31.97
CA ARG A 639 17.72 3.04 32.88
C ARG A 639 17.28 1.73 32.22
N SER A 640 17.39 1.63 30.89
CA SER A 640 17.02 0.43 30.12
C SER A 640 17.72 0.42 28.75
N PRO A 641 18.96 -0.06 28.70
CA PRO A 641 19.83 -0.02 27.54
C PRO A 641 20.04 -1.40 26.98
N ILE A 642 20.28 -1.37 25.69
CA ILE A 642 20.81 -2.50 24.97
C ILE A 642 21.84 -1.87 24.06
N ASP A 643 23.05 -2.42 24.08
CA ASP A 643 23.98 -2.25 23.00
C ASP A 643 23.30 -2.69 21.72
N ILE A 644 22.85 -1.73 20.89
CA ILE A 644 22.57 -2.02 19.49
C ILE A 644 23.92 -2.21 18.84
N PHE A 645 24.50 -3.38 19.07
CA PHE A 645 25.42 -4.00 18.16
C PHE A 645 24.61 -4.27 16.88
N CYS A 646 24.55 -3.27 16.00
CA CYS A 646 24.36 -3.52 14.57
C CYS A 646 25.59 -4.30 14.09
N ILE A 647 25.64 -5.58 14.44
CA ILE A 647 26.45 -6.54 13.74
C ILE A 647 25.72 -6.75 12.43
N SER A 648 26.05 -5.95 11.43
CA SER A 648 25.99 -6.46 10.06
C SER A 648 26.88 -7.70 10.07
N PHE A 649 26.28 -8.90 10.14
CA PHE A 649 27.02 -10.15 10.07
C PHE A 649 27.88 -10.22 8.80
N ASP A 650 27.54 -9.41 7.79
CA ASP A 650 28.25 -9.31 6.52
C ASP A 650 29.62 -8.60 6.59
N ASN A 651 29.93 -7.85 7.66
CA ASN A 651 31.21 -7.11 7.77
C ASN A 651 32.13 -7.56 8.91
N ILE A 652 31.69 -8.49 9.79
CA ILE A 652 32.51 -8.95 10.90
C ILE A 652 33.59 -9.94 10.43
N LEU A 653 33.24 -10.92 9.59
CA LEU A 653 34.24 -11.89 9.11
C LEU A 653 35.38 -11.22 8.31
N PRO A 654 35.12 -10.30 7.35
CA PRO A 654 36.19 -9.60 6.65
C PRO A 654 37.08 -8.76 7.58
N ARG A 655 36.49 -8.11 8.59
CA ARG A 655 37.24 -7.31 9.57
C ARG A 655 38.07 -8.16 10.54
N LEU A 656 37.51 -9.27 11.03
CA LEU A 656 38.24 -10.24 11.86
C LEU A 656 39.40 -10.84 11.07
N LYS A 657 39.14 -11.26 9.83
CA LYS A 657 40.16 -11.79 8.94
C LYS A 657 41.27 -10.77 8.68
N SER A 658 40.91 -9.55 8.30
CA SER A 658 41.87 -8.47 8.11
C SER A 658 42.67 -8.16 9.39
N ALA A 659 42.06 -8.17 10.56
CA ALA A 659 42.76 -7.93 11.83
C ALA A 659 43.70 -9.08 12.22
N GLN A 660 43.27 -10.33 12.04
CA GLN A 660 44.12 -11.51 12.22
C GLN A 660 45.29 -11.52 11.24
N ASP A 661 45.05 -11.12 9.99
CA ASP A 661 46.08 -10.98 8.96
C ASP A 661 46.90 -9.69 9.13
N SER A 662 46.66 -8.89 10.16
CA SER A 662 47.48 -7.74 10.55
C SER A 662 48.35 -8.04 11.78
N ASP A 663 48.03 -9.08 12.53
CA ASP A 663 48.66 -9.43 13.79
C ASP A 663 49.76 -10.48 13.57
N ASN A 664 50.98 -10.17 14.03
CA ASN A 664 52.16 -10.98 13.76
C ASN A 664 52.14 -12.34 14.49
N GLU A 665 51.55 -12.41 15.68
CA GLU A 665 51.45 -13.67 16.44
C GLU A 665 50.41 -14.60 15.81
N VAL A 666 49.26 -14.04 15.43
CA VAL A 666 48.19 -14.82 14.77
C VAL A 666 48.63 -15.32 13.39
N LYS A 667 49.42 -14.53 12.65
CA LYS A 667 50.05 -14.98 11.40
C LYS A 667 50.97 -16.17 11.59
N ALA A 668 51.85 -16.12 12.59
CA ALA A 668 52.77 -17.22 12.88
C ALA A 668 52.00 -18.51 13.19
N ILE A 669 50.91 -18.42 13.97
CA ILE A 669 50.05 -19.59 14.27
C ILE A 669 49.35 -20.12 13.00
N LYS A 670 48.85 -19.23 12.13
CA LYS A 670 48.25 -19.63 10.84
C LYS A 670 49.27 -20.30 9.90
N GLU A 671 50.52 -19.84 9.89
CA GLU A 671 51.58 -20.46 9.10
C GLU A 671 51.98 -21.83 9.64
N LEU A 672 52.10 -21.97 10.97
CA LEU A 672 52.35 -23.26 11.62
C LEU A 672 51.24 -24.28 11.35
N LEU A 673 49.97 -23.85 11.38
CA LEU A 673 48.81 -24.69 11.04
C LEU A 673 48.78 -25.16 9.58
N ARG A 674 49.45 -24.48 8.65
CA ARG A 674 49.58 -24.95 7.25
C ARG A 674 50.57 -26.10 7.11
N ILE A 675 51.51 -26.24 8.04
CA ILE A 675 52.59 -27.23 8.01
C ILE A 675 52.19 -28.47 8.83
N SER A 676 51.59 -28.28 10.01
CA SER A 676 51.13 -29.36 10.88
C SER A 676 50.02 -28.90 11.83
N ALA A 677 49.25 -29.82 12.40
CA ALA A 677 48.32 -29.49 13.49
C ALA A 677 49.09 -28.83 14.65
N TYR A 678 48.59 -27.69 15.14
CA TYR A 678 49.24 -26.90 16.18
C TYR A 678 48.30 -26.65 17.36
N GLU A 679 48.62 -27.26 18.50
CA GLU A 679 47.85 -27.23 19.75
C GLU A 679 46.34 -27.48 19.53
N ASN A 680 45.49 -26.68 20.17
CA ASN A 680 44.04 -26.71 20.06
C ASN A 680 43.53 -25.70 19.01
N TYR A 681 44.38 -25.20 18.11
CA TYR A 681 43.96 -24.20 17.13
C TYR A 681 43.52 -24.84 15.81
N CYS A 682 42.56 -24.22 15.14
CA CYS A 682 42.11 -24.60 13.80
C CYS A 682 41.82 -23.37 12.95
N ASP A 683 42.08 -23.45 11.65
CA ASP A 683 41.69 -22.41 10.69
C ASP A 683 40.44 -22.86 9.94
N GLN A 684 39.40 -22.03 9.93
CA GLN A 684 38.21 -22.23 9.11
C GLN A 684 37.99 -21.00 8.22
N ASN A 685 38.06 -21.19 6.90
CA ASN A 685 37.85 -20.15 5.89
C ASN A 685 38.78 -18.92 6.04
N GLY A 686 39.98 -19.12 6.58
CA GLY A 686 40.98 -18.08 6.84
C GLY A 686 40.76 -17.29 8.12
N ILE A 687 39.94 -17.80 9.05
CA ILE A 687 39.77 -17.27 10.41
C ILE A 687 40.27 -18.32 11.40
N LEU A 688 41.12 -17.89 12.35
CA LEU A 688 41.70 -18.75 13.38
C LEU A 688 40.73 -18.92 14.58
N TYR A 689 40.59 -20.17 15.04
CA TYR A 689 39.81 -20.60 16.20
C TYR A 689 40.68 -21.40 17.17
N LYS A 690 40.29 -21.48 18.45
CA LYS A 690 40.92 -22.29 19.50
C LYS A 690 39.86 -23.14 20.21
N PHE A 691 40.13 -24.42 20.37
CA PHE A 691 39.36 -25.34 21.19
C PHE A 691 39.74 -25.21 22.67
N VAL A 692 38.78 -24.84 23.50
CA VAL A 692 38.92 -24.74 24.96
C VAL A 692 37.70 -25.39 25.59
N GLU A 693 37.90 -26.41 26.44
CA GLU A 693 36.84 -27.11 27.19
C GLU A 693 35.66 -27.58 26.31
N GLY A 694 35.95 -28.15 25.14
CA GLY A 694 34.95 -28.66 24.20
C GLY A 694 34.16 -27.57 23.44
N LYS A 695 34.55 -26.30 23.56
CA LYS A 695 33.99 -25.17 22.81
C LYS A 695 35.02 -24.61 21.85
N GLU A 696 34.57 -24.31 20.63
CA GLU A 696 35.38 -23.67 19.59
C GLU A 696 35.23 -22.14 19.72
N LEU A 697 36.31 -21.44 20.06
CA LEU A 697 36.33 -20.00 20.31
C LEU A 697 37.11 -19.28 19.19
N VAL A 698 36.57 -18.19 18.65
CA VAL A 698 37.27 -17.37 17.66
C VAL A 698 38.46 -16.65 18.31
N VAL A 699 39.63 -16.69 17.68
CA VAL A 699 40.80 -15.92 18.15
C VAL A 699 40.62 -14.46 17.73
N VAL A 700 40.55 -13.54 18.69
CA VAL A 700 40.40 -12.10 18.41
C VAL A 700 41.69 -11.38 18.79
N CYS A 701 42.28 -10.66 17.84
CA CYS A 701 43.48 -9.86 18.09
C CYS A 701 43.16 -8.70 19.04
N LEU A 702 44.07 -8.39 19.97
CA LEU A 702 43.94 -7.29 20.94
C LEU A 702 43.68 -5.92 20.29
N THR A 703 44.08 -5.74 19.02
CA THR A 703 43.81 -4.56 18.19
C THR A 703 42.33 -4.36 17.83
N VAL A 704 41.52 -5.43 17.83
CA VAL A 704 40.06 -5.37 17.62
C VAL A 704 39.33 -5.07 18.94
N CYS A 705 39.91 -5.50 20.07
CA CYS A 705 39.34 -5.29 21.40
C CYS A 705 39.62 -3.89 21.98
N LYS A 706 40.54 -3.12 21.40
CA LYS A 706 40.72 -1.71 21.76
C LYS A 706 39.73 -0.86 20.95
N PRO A 707 38.77 -0.18 21.58
CA PRO A 707 38.01 0.84 20.87
C PRO A 707 39.03 1.87 20.34
N LYS A 708 39.08 2.05 19.01
CA LYS A 708 39.89 3.12 18.42
C LYS A 708 39.41 4.42 19.06
N LEU A 709 40.33 5.04 19.80
CA LEU A 709 40.19 6.38 20.40
C LEU A 709 39.70 7.37 19.35
#